data_AF-A0A1W9UKA7-F1
#
_entry.id   AF-A0A1W9UKA7-F1
#
_cell.length_a   1.000
_cell.length_b   1.000
_cell.length_c   1.000
_cell.angle_alpha   90.00
_cell.angle_beta   90.00
_cell.angle_gamma   90.00
#
_symmetry.space_group_name_H-M   'P 1'
#
loop_
_entity.id
_entity.type
_entity.pdbx_description
1 polymer ?
#
loop_
_entity_poly.entity_id
_entity_poly.type
_entity_poly.pdbx_seq_one_letter_code
_entity_poly.pdbx_strand_id
1 'polypeptide(L)'
;MLIGVLTPLAADAVSTYGLIPFPLDLAPFAFTVTGLTMAWGIFQFRLFDIVPVARNAIIDSMSDGVLVLDTQNHVVDINPTAENIIGRPSAKILGQPIVEMVADRPDLIEHFRDVVEARTEVSLGKGKAQRSYDLHISPLHGRRGRFIGHLVTLYDITERKRVEANMAAQKRLFESLVAMARAVAKQPSLEATLQNALNMSATLTDAENGSIFLLDGREVVTHSVLARNGVAPIRERAIVSSVMEEGLAGWVVRHRRPALIHDTLRDDRWLALPDLPYKVRSAMAVPVVSGSAVLGVLTLMHSEPNHFTTNHTYLIQSASDQIMLALRNAQMYDGQRRLANRQTTLYEALRAVGEHIVPETIARAAVEAIARLTNWPTVSLLLPDETESHLIVRAAAGTQVATEGRRLSIDQGISGRAFRTNQTQHAPDVSADPDYVESHPAHRSELAVPLRRGERVLGVLAIASDLPAVFAEEDILLAKSLAEAIALALDNAQLYAETRQYADAIAKERSRLQALIESSRDGIILIGMDQRMLVVNAPALTLLHLAGRPEDWVNQPIQDALAILERHAPYARRAILNEMRRTQMGDEPPGEGEFDVPPRKIHWLNLSVMTGKTPLGRLVMLSDVTKERLLERMRDDLTHTMVHDLRNPLTAISGAISLLDKRLADTLSPSQRQLWDIAQNNTGMMLGLVNAILDISRLESQQMPLEHTLISLSDLVTDVLETQSLLAADKGLHLESDVPLTLPPVWADEGLVKRVLHNLVGNAIKFTPDGGTVRVTAQTKASDQSRILVSVSDTGSGIPVEIQDRLFQKFVTGQQEERGSGLGLAFCRMVMEAHDERIWVESTSENGTTFSFTLSSPPAMEP
;
A
#
# COMPACT_ATOMS: atom_id res chain seq x y z
N MET A 1 60.87 -92.47 -72.46
CA MET A 1 61.76 -92.65 -71.29
C MET A 1 62.52 -93.98 -71.38
N LEU A 2 61.88 -95.14 -71.23
CA LEU A 2 62.52 -96.47 -71.34
C LEU A 2 63.27 -96.72 -72.66
N ILE A 3 62.66 -96.33 -73.79
CA ILE A 3 63.30 -96.44 -75.12
C ILE A 3 64.60 -95.64 -75.18
N GLY A 4 64.59 -94.40 -74.66
CA GLY A 4 65.78 -93.54 -74.60
C GLY A 4 66.91 -94.20 -73.81
N VAL A 5 66.62 -94.74 -72.63
CA VAL A 5 67.63 -95.38 -71.76
C VAL A 5 68.25 -96.64 -72.37
N LEU A 6 67.53 -97.39 -73.21
CA LEU A 6 68.04 -98.60 -73.85
C LEU A 6 68.92 -98.32 -75.09
N THR A 7 68.82 -97.12 -75.68
CA THR A 7 69.53 -96.75 -76.92
C THR A 7 71.06 -96.80 -76.79
N PRO A 8 71.70 -96.29 -75.72
CA PRO A 8 73.16 -96.34 -75.56
C PRO A 8 73.65 -97.77 -75.31
N LEU A 9 72.91 -98.58 -74.55
CA LEU A 9 73.22 -99.99 -74.30
C LEU A 9 73.20 -100.82 -75.60
N ALA A 10 72.23 -100.56 -76.47
CA ALA A 10 72.18 -101.21 -77.78
C ALA A 10 73.32 -100.73 -78.70
N ALA A 11 73.66 -99.44 -78.69
CA ALA A 11 74.76 -98.89 -79.49
C ALA A 11 76.13 -99.41 -79.04
N ASP A 12 76.34 -99.54 -77.73
CA ASP A 12 77.56 -100.08 -77.13
C ASP A 12 77.74 -101.58 -77.45
N ALA A 13 76.65 -102.35 -77.40
CA ALA A 13 76.66 -103.75 -77.83
C ALA A 13 77.02 -103.89 -79.32
N VAL A 14 76.48 -103.04 -80.20
CA VAL A 14 76.80 -103.07 -81.64
C VAL A 14 78.27 -102.73 -81.91
N SER A 15 78.85 -101.77 -81.18
CA SER A 15 80.26 -101.41 -81.31
C SER A 15 81.18 -102.52 -80.82
N THR A 16 80.86 -103.14 -79.67
CA THR A 16 81.69 -104.18 -79.04
C THR A 16 81.73 -105.48 -79.85
N TYR A 17 80.64 -105.87 -80.49
CA TYR A 17 80.57 -107.10 -81.31
C TYR A 17 81.12 -106.93 -82.74
N GLY A 18 81.67 -105.76 -83.10
CA GLY A 18 82.35 -105.55 -84.38
C GLY A 18 81.43 -105.57 -85.60
N LEU A 19 80.14 -105.28 -85.43
CA LEU A 19 79.11 -105.30 -86.49
C LEU A 19 79.24 -104.15 -87.50
N ILE A 20 80.22 -103.25 -87.32
CA ILE A 20 80.44 -102.08 -88.17
C ILE A 20 81.88 -102.16 -88.71
N PRO A 21 82.08 -102.05 -90.04
CA PRO A 21 83.39 -102.27 -90.68
C PRO A 21 84.43 -101.14 -90.46
N PHE A 22 84.17 -100.17 -89.59
CA PHE A 22 85.07 -99.04 -89.30
C PHE A 22 85.19 -98.83 -87.78
N PRO A 23 86.36 -98.40 -87.25
CA PRO A 23 86.58 -98.21 -85.82
C PRO A 23 86.00 -96.86 -85.38
N LEU A 24 84.67 -96.77 -85.25
CA LEU A 24 83.96 -95.57 -84.83
C LEU A 24 83.11 -95.87 -83.59
N ASP A 25 83.35 -95.14 -82.51
CA ASP A 25 82.57 -95.27 -81.27
C ASP A 25 81.22 -94.54 -81.41
N LEU A 26 80.13 -95.30 -81.33
CA LEU A 26 78.77 -94.80 -81.48
C LEU A 26 78.14 -94.34 -80.16
N ALA A 27 78.77 -94.60 -79.01
CA ALA A 27 78.20 -94.28 -77.71
C ALA A 27 77.84 -92.79 -77.55
N PRO A 28 78.68 -91.80 -77.95
CA PRO A 28 78.35 -90.38 -77.79
C PRO A 28 77.09 -89.95 -78.57
N PHE A 29 76.89 -90.51 -79.77
CA PHE A 29 75.71 -90.22 -80.58
C PHE A 29 74.44 -90.83 -79.98
N ALA A 30 74.51 -92.06 -79.46
CA ALA A 30 73.40 -92.71 -78.80
C ALA A 30 72.97 -91.99 -77.51
N PHE A 31 73.93 -91.47 -76.73
CA PHE A 31 73.62 -90.61 -75.57
C PHE A 31 72.96 -89.30 -75.98
N THR A 32 73.38 -88.69 -77.10
CA THR A 32 72.76 -87.45 -77.60
C THR A 32 71.29 -87.68 -78.02
N VAL A 33 71.02 -88.79 -78.70
CA VAL A 33 69.64 -89.20 -79.07
C VAL A 33 68.80 -89.50 -77.81
N THR A 34 69.40 -90.10 -76.79
CA THR A 34 68.74 -90.34 -75.49
C THR A 34 68.35 -89.03 -74.82
N GLY A 35 69.26 -88.06 -74.76
CA GLY A 35 68.97 -86.74 -74.20
C GLY A 35 67.82 -86.02 -74.91
N LEU A 36 67.81 -86.04 -76.25
CA LEU A 36 66.76 -85.44 -77.06
C LEU A 36 65.40 -86.13 -76.86
N THR A 37 65.36 -87.46 -76.85
CA THR A 37 64.11 -88.21 -76.65
C THR A 37 63.56 -88.07 -75.22
N MET A 38 64.45 -87.94 -74.22
CA MET A 38 64.06 -87.71 -72.83
C MET A 38 63.53 -86.28 -72.63
N ALA A 39 64.22 -85.27 -73.17
CA ALA A 39 63.76 -83.88 -73.16
C ALA A 39 62.42 -83.73 -73.88
N TRP A 40 62.27 -84.33 -75.06
CA TRP A 40 61.00 -84.34 -75.78
C TRP A 40 59.88 -85.01 -74.97
N GLY A 41 60.17 -86.11 -74.28
CA GLY A 41 59.23 -86.75 -73.36
C GLY A 41 58.79 -85.83 -72.21
N ILE A 42 59.72 -85.13 -71.56
CA ILE A 42 59.40 -84.22 -70.45
C ILE A 42 58.49 -83.07 -70.92
N PHE A 43 58.79 -82.47 -72.08
CA PHE A 43 58.02 -81.34 -72.61
C PHE A 43 56.67 -81.76 -73.22
N GLN A 44 56.61 -82.86 -73.97
CA GLN A 44 55.40 -83.33 -74.62
C GLN A 44 54.36 -83.81 -73.59
N PHE A 45 54.81 -84.47 -72.53
CA PHE A 45 53.93 -85.00 -71.48
C PHE A 45 53.77 -84.07 -70.28
N ARG A 46 54.33 -82.84 -70.35
CA ARG A 46 54.17 -81.77 -69.35
C ARG A 46 54.35 -82.23 -67.90
N LEU A 47 55.41 -82.98 -67.63
CA LEU A 47 55.60 -83.67 -66.34
C LEU A 47 55.73 -82.73 -65.11
N PHE A 48 55.84 -81.41 -65.31
CA PHE A 48 56.02 -80.40 -64.26
C PHE A 48 54.90 -79.33 -64.19
N ASP A 49 53.74 -79.54 -64.80
CA ASP A 49 52.61 -78.59 -64.69
C ASP A 49 52.04 -78.59 -63.24
N ILE A 50 52.36 -77.55 -62.45
CA ILE A 50 51.85 -77.32 -61.06
C ILE A 50 50.37 -76.89 -61.04
N VAL A 51 49.86 -76.40 -62.17
CA VAL A 51 48.52 -75.79 -62.29
C VAL A 51 47.37 -76.70 -61.84
N PRO A 52 47.25 -77.98 -62.24
CA PRO A 52 46.16 -78.84 -61.78
C PRO A 52 46.22 -79.14 -60.26
N VAL A 53 47.42 -79.30 -59.69
CA VAL A 53 47.59 -79.54 -58.25
C VAL A 53 47.23 -78.29 -57.45
N ALA A 54 47.68 -77.11 -57.90
CA ALA A 54 47.35 -75.84 -57.25
C ALA A 54 45.85 -75.51 -57.35
N ARG A 55 45.19 -75.82 -58.48
CA ARG A 55 43.75 -75.60 -58.66
C ARG A 55 42.92 -76.44 -57.70
N ASN A 56 43.24 -77.73 -57.54
CA ASN A 56 42.55 -78.60 -56.60
C ASN A 56 42.79 -78.16 -55.16
N ALA A 57 44.05 -77.86 -54.80
CA ALA A 57 44.38 -77.37 -53.46
C ALA A 57 43.64 -76.07 -53.09
N ILE A 58 43.48 -75.14 -54.02
CA ILE A 58 42.71 -73.90 -53.79
C ILE A 58 41.24 -74.23 -53.54
N ILE A 59 40.59 -74.97 -54.44
CA ILE A 59 39.16 -75.31 -54.34
C ILE A 59 38.86 -76.10 -53.05
N ASP A 60 39.75 -77.01 -52.67
CA ASP A 60 39.62 -77.82 -51.46
C ASP A 60 39.81 -77.01 -50.17
N SER A 61 40.62 -75.94 -50.23
CA SER A 61 40.87 -75.05 -49.09
C SER A 61 39.86 -73.92 -48.93
N MET A 62 38.90 -73.76 -49.85
CA MET A 62 37.87 -72.72 -49.77
C MET A 62 36.91 -72.96 -48.61
N SER A 63 36.66 -71.91 -47.83
CA SER A 63 35.65 -71.89 -46.76
C SER A 63 34.20 -71.93 -47.28
N ASP A 64 34.04 -71.69 -48.57
CA ASP A 64 32.74 -71.61 -49.23
C ASP A 64 32.44 -72.95 -49.90
N GLY A 65 31.18 -73.38 -49.86
CA GLY A 65 30.77 -74.57 -50.59
C GLY A 65 30.75 -74.29 -52.09
N VAL A 66 31.49 -75.05 -52.88
CA VAL A 66 31.54 -74.94 -54.34
C VAL A 66 31.05 -76.24 -54.97
N LEU A 67 30.11 -76.12 -55.90
CA LEU A 67 29.48 -77.21 -56.61
C LEU A 67 29.39 -76.85 -58.10
N VAL A 68 29.89 -77.71 -58.98
CA VAL A 68 29.87 -77.51 -60.43
C VAL A 68 28.86 -78.45 -61.04
N LEU A 69 27.98 -77.92 -61.87
CA LEU A 69 26.96 -78.65 -62.59
C LEU A 69 27.27 -78.66 -64.09
N ASP A 70 26.86 -79.70 -64.83
CA ASP A 70 26.93 -79.73 -66.29
C ASP A 70 25.76 -78.97 -66.95
N THR A 71 25.69 -78.99 -68.29
CA THR A 71 24.62 -78.35 -69.07
C THR A 71 23.23 -78.97 -68.86
N GLN A 72 23.14 -80.12 -68.19
CA GLN A 72 21.91 -80.82 -67.84
C GLN A 72 21.65 -80.77 -66.32
N ASN A 73 22.39 -79.93 -65.58
CA ASN A 73 22.34 -79.76 -64.14
C ASN A 73 22.69 -81.02 -63.31
N HIS A 74 23.54 -81.91 -63.82
CA HIS A 74 24.16 -82.98 -63.03
C HIS A 74 25.42 -82.49 -62.32
N VAL A 75 25.67 -82.96 -61.10
CA VAL A 75 26.86 -82.59 -60.35
C VAL A 75 28.11 -83.19 -60.98
N VAL A 76 29.01 -82.36 -61.48
CA VAL A 76 30.29 -82.74 -62.11
C VAL A 76 31.44 -82.69 -61.12
N ASP A 77 31.41 -81.73 -60.21
CA ASP A 77 32.47 -81.52 -59.23
C ASP A 77 31.92 -80.87 -57.97
N ILE A 78 32.54 -81.14 -56.83
CA ILE A 78 32.13 -80.62 -55.53
C ILE A 78 33.35 -80.53 -54.61
N ASN A 79 33.47 -79.42 -53.87
CA ASN A 79 34.54 -79.27 -52.89
C ASN A 79 34.16 -79.87 -51.52
N PRO A 80 35.15 -80.20 -50.66
CA PRO A 80 34.90 -80.77 -49.33
C PRO A 80 33.98 -79.92 -48.44
N THR A 81 34.03 -78.60 -48.59
CA THR A 81 33.16 -77.69 -47.82
C THR A 81 31.70 -77.81 -48.25
N ALA A 82 31.42 -77.92 -49.55
CA ALA A 82 30.06 -78.20 -50.06
C ALA A 82 29.58 -79.59 -49.64
N GLU A 83 30.44 -80.61 -49.63
CA GLU A 83 30.09 -81.94 -49.11
C GLU A 83 29.63 -81.88 -47.64
N ASN A 84 30.34 -81.11 -46.81
CA ASN A 84 29.99 -80.91 -45.41
C ASN A 84 28.68 -80.13 -45.23
N ILE A 85 28.44 -79.10 -46.06
CA ILE A 85 27.20 -78.31 -46.01
C ILE A 85 25.99 -79.13 -46.46
N ILE A 86 26.14 -79.94 -47.52
CA ILE A 86 25.08 -80.80 -48.07
C ILE A 86 24.89 -82.06 -47.22
N GLY A 87 25.92 -82.49 -46.48
CA GLY A 87 25.88 -83.64 -45.57
C GLY A 87 25.88 -84.99 -46.30
N ARG A 88 26.36 -85.04 -47.54
CA ARG A 88 26.49 -86.27 -48.35
C ARG A 88 27.91 -86.32 -48.97
N PRO A 89 28.56 -87.48 -49.05
CA PRO A 89 29.91 -87.60 -49.63
C PRO A 89 29.88 -87.51 -51.16
N SER A 90 30.89 -86.90 -51.78
CA SER A 90 30.99 -86.70 -53.24
C SER A 90 30.72 -87.96 -54.07
N ALA A 91 31.22 -89.11 -53.62
CA ALA A 91 31.04 -90.39 -54.31
C ALA A 91 29.58 -90.79 -54.54
N LYS A 92 28.64 -90.24 -53.77
CA LYS A 92 27.19 -90.47 -53.94
C LYS A 92 26.46 -89.33 -54.64
N ILE A 93 27.13 -88.20 -54.88
CA ILE A 93 26.52 -86.99 -55.46
C ILE A 93 26.94 -86.83 -56.93
N LEU A 94 28.19 -87.16 -57.27
CA LEU A 94 28.73 -86.98 -58.62
C LEU A 94 27.91 -87.77 -59.65
N GLY A 95 27.50 -87.08 -60.72
CA GLY A 95 26.66 -87.59 -61.79
C GLY A 95 25.15 -87.60 -61.51
N GLN A 96 24.71 -87.23 -60.31
CA GLN A 96 23.27 -87.14 -59.99
C GLN A 96 22.69 -85.78 -60.42
N PRO A 97 21.41 -85.73 -60.86
CA PRO A 97 20.72 -84.48 -61.11
C PRO A 97 20.57 -83.68 -59.81
N ILE A 98 20.86 -82.38 -59.84
CA ILE A 98 20.78 -81.52 -58.64
C ILE A 98 19.39 -81.55 -57.98
N VAL A 99 18.33 -81.72 -58.78
CA VAL A 99 16.94 -81.77 -58.35
C VAL A 99 16.65 -82.96 -57.43
N GLU A 100 17.34 -84.10 -57.63
CA GLU A 100 17.22 -85.26 -56.73
C GLU A 100 17.94 -85.03 -55.40
N MET A 101 18.98 -84.22 -55.40
CA MET A 101 19.74 -83.87 -54.19
C MET A 101 18.95 -82.93 -53.27
N VAL A 102 18.13 -82.03 -53.84
CA VAL A 102 17.31 -81.06 -53.10
C VAL A 102 15.81 -81.41 -53.07
N ALA A 103 15.45 -82.66 -53.37
CA ALA A 103 14.05 -83.12 -53.42
C ALA A 103 13.26 -82.87 -52.12
N ASP A 104 13.97 -82.86 -50.98
CA ASP A 104 13.40 -82.62 -49.64
C ASP A 104 13.09 -81.12 -49.38
N ARG A 105 13.41 -80.24 -50.33
CA ARG A 105 13.41 -78.77 -50.21
C ARG A 105 12.85 -78.12 -51.49
N PRO A 106 11.52 -78.05 -51.63
CA PRO A 106 10.87 -77.51 -52.83
C PRO A 106 11.21 -76.03 -53.09
N ASP A 107 11.60 -75.28 -52.06
CA ASP A 107 12.12 -73.90 -52.12
C ASP A 107 13.36 -73.77 -53.02
N LEU A 108 14.23 -74.79 -53.02
CA LEU A 108 15.46 -74.79 -53.82
C LEU A 108 15.24 -75.27 -55.25
N ILE A 109 14.25 -76.16 -55.48
CA ILE A 109 13.97 -76.78 -56.78
C ILE A 109 13.58 -75.74 -57.84
N GLU A 110 12.83 -74.70 -57.45
CA GLU A 110 12.46 -73.61 -58.37
C GLU A 110 13.66 -72.79 -58.86
N HIS A 111 14.71 -72.67 -58.04
CA HIS A 111 15.90 -71.87 -58.37
C HIS A 111 16.86 -72.57 -59.34
N PHE A 112 16.66 -73.87 -59.61
CA PHE A 112 17.45 -74.66 -60.57
C PHE A 112 16.69 -74.94 -61.88
N ARG A 113 15.44 -74.48 -62.02
CA ARG A 113 14.60 -74.66 -63.21
C ARG A 113 14.62 -73.35 -64.03
N ASP A 114 15.26 -73.37 -65.19
CA ASP A 114 15.36 -72.25 -66.17
C ASP A 114 16.14 -70.98 -65.76
N VAL A 115 17.06 -71.07 -64.81
CA VAL A 115 17.86 -69.91 -64.36
C VAL A 115 19.24 -69.87 -65.02
N VAL A 116 19.60 -68.72 -65.63
CA VAL A 116 20.97 -68.43 -66.14
C VAL A 116 21.90 -67.95 -65.01
N GLU A 117 21.39 -67.15 -64.07
CA GLU A 117 22.07 -66.69 -62.87
C GLU A 117 21.05 -66.39 -61.75
N ALA A 118 21.27 -66.87 -60.52
CA ALA A 118 20.41 -66.59 -59.36
C ALA A 118 21.22 -66.41 -58.09
N ARG A 119 20.78 -65.49 -57.24
CA ARG A 119 21.31 -65.30 -55.89
C ARG A 119 20.15 -65.29 -54.90
N THR A 120 20.19 -66.17 -53.91
CA THR A 120 19.10 -66.33 -52.93
C THR A 120 19.64 -66.77 -51.58
N GLU A 121 18.96 -66.41 -50.49
CA GLU A 121 19.34 -66.82 -49.15
C GLU A 121 18.61 -68.11 -48.76
N VAL A 122 19.37 -69.10 -48.31
CA VAL A 122 18.85 -70.44 -48.02
C VAL A 122 19.23 -70.83 -46.60
N SER A 123 18.28 -71.39 -45.86
CA SER A 123 18.55 -71.88 -44.50
C SER A 123 18.63 -73.40 -44.49
N LEU A 124 19.80 -73.92 -44.16
CA LEU A 124 20.12 -75.36 -44.13
C LEU A 124 20.32 -75.83 -42.68
N GLY A 125 19.77 -77.00 -42.34
CA GLY A 125 19.76 -77.58 -40.99
C GLY A 125 18.40 -77.51 -40.29
N LYS A 126 18.26 -78.21 -39.15
CA LYS A 126 17.04 -78.23 -38.31
C LYS A 126 17.35 -77.79 -36.88
N GLY A 127 16.52 -76.94 -36.28
CA GLY A 127 16.63 -76.50 -34.88
C GLY A 127 17.83 -75.59 -34.59
N LYS A 128 18.52 -75.78 -33.46
CA LYS A 128 19.67 -74.94 -33.03
C LYS A 128 20.90 -75.02 -33.96
N ALA A 129 20.94 -75.98 -34.88
CA ALA A 129 22.01 -76.16 -35.86
C ALA A 129 21.67 -75.53 -37.24
N GLN A 130 20.57 -74.80 -37.36
CA GLN A 130 20.18 -74.12 -38.60
C GLN A 130 21.15 -72.97 -38.90
N ARG A 131 21.75 -73.02 -40.08
CA ARG A 131 22.67 -72.01 -40.63
C ARG A 131 22.05 -71.37 -41.86
N SER A 132 22.36 -70.10 -42.09
CA SER A 132 21.90 -69.34 -43.25
C SER A 132 23.07 -69.18 -44.22
N TYR A 133 22.84 -69.53 -45.48
CA TYR A 133 23.81 -69.43 -46.55
C TYR A 133 23.27 -68.53 -47.66
N ASP A 134 24.15 -67.78 -48.31
CA ASP A 134 23.89 -67.10 -49.57
C ASP A 134 24.26 -68.05 -50.71
N LEU A 135 23.26 -68.49 -51.47
CA LEU A 135 23.37 -69.39 -52.61
C LEU A 135 23.48 -68.55 -53.88
N HIS A 136 24.59 -68.66 -54.59
CA HIS A 136 24.79 -68.00 -55.89
C HIS A 136 25.07 -69.03 -56.98
N ILE A 137 24.19 -69.08 -57.98
CA ILE A 137 24.27 -69.90 -59.18
C ILE A 137 24.70 -68.99 -60.32
N SER A 138 25.80 -69.31 -60.99
CA SER A 138 26.37 -68.53 -62.09
C SER A 138 26.74 -69.43 -63.29
N PRO A 139 26.71 -68.92 -64.54
CA PRO A 139 26.98 -69.74 -65.71
C PRO A 139 28.48 -69.92 -65.96
N LEU A 140 28.93 -71.17 -66.06
CA LEU A 140 30.31 -71.54 -66.36
C LEU A 140 30.51 -71.63 -67.88
N HIS A 141 31.51 -70.90 -68.40
CA HIS A 141 31.84 -70.87 -69.82
C HIS A 141 33.25 -71.43 -70.10
N GLY A 142 33.39 -72.21 -71.18
CA GLY A 142 34.67 -72.77 -71.61
C GLY A 142 35.57 -71.76 -72.34
N ARG A 143 36.80 -72.16 -72.70
CA ARG A 143 37.82 -71.30 -73.36
C ARG A 143 37.41 -70.62 -74.68
N ARG A 144 36.28 -71.00 -75.29
CA ARG A 144 35.71 -70.39 -76.51
C ARG A 144 34.37 -69.67 -76.28
N GLY A 145 34.01 -69.39 -75.02
CA GLY A 145 32.74 -68.73 -74.66
C GLY A 145 31.51 -69.63 -74.74
N ARG A 146 31.67 -70.94 -75.00
CA ARG A 146 30.54 -71.89 -74.97
C ARG A 146 30.15 -72.17 -73.53
N PHE A 147 28.86 -72.09 -73.22
CA PHE A 147 28.29 -72.53 -71.96
C PHE A 147 28.60 -74.02 -71.72
N ILE A 148 29.15 -74.35 -70.55
CA ILE A 148 29.56 -75.70 -70.19
C ILE A 148 28.89 -76.21 -68.91
N GLY A 149 28.10 -75.38 -68.22
CA GLY A 149 27.36 -75.76 -67.02
C GLY A 149 27.21 -74.60 -66.05
N HIS A 150 26.88 -74.89 -64.79
CA HIS A 150 26.69 -73.88 -63.74
C HIS A 150 27.69 -74.04 -62.60
N LEU A 151 28.15 -72.92 -62.04
CA LEU A 151 28.90 -72.88 -60.79
C LEU A 151 27.96 -72.41 -59.68
N VAL A 152 27.77 -73.25 -58.68
CA VAL A 152 26.96 -72.99 -57.50
C VAL A 152 27.89 -72.77 -56.32
N THR A 153 27.74 -71.63 -55.65
CA THR A 153 28.50 -71.28 -54.45
C THR A 153 27.57 -71.07 -53.26
N LEU A 154 28.02 -71.49 -52.09
CA LEU A 154 27.31 -71.43 -50.81
C LEU A 154 28.19 -70.70 -49.79
N TYR A 155 27.82 -69.47 -49.45
CA TYR A 155 28.56 -68.62 -48.50
C TYR A 155 27.83 -68.53 -47.15
N ASP A 156 28.47 -68.89 -46.03
CA ASP A 156 27.83 -68.87 -44.69
C ASP A 156 27.63 -67.42 -44.21
N ILE A 157 26.36 -66.99 -44.11
CA ILE A 157 25.95 -65.65 -43.64
C ILE A 157 25.32 -65.66 -42.24
N THR A 158 25.44 -66.77 -41.51
CA THR A 158 24.73 -66.99 -40.24
C THR A 158 25.06 -65.93 -39.19
N GLU A 159 26.34 -65.62 -38.98
CA GLU A 159 26.78 -64.62 -37.99
C GLU A 159 26.34 -63.21 -38.37
N ARG A 160 26.42 -62.86 -39.66
CA ARG A 160 25.96 -61.57 -40.15
C ARG A 160 24.46 -61.35 -39.90
N LYS A 161 23.63 -62.37 -40.17
CA LYS A 161 22.18 -62.31 -39.91
C LYS A 161 21.85 -62.17 -38.42
N ARG A 162 22.63 -62.81 -37.54
CA ARG A 162 22.47 -62.65 -36.08
C ARG A 162 22.77 -61.23 -35.63
N VAL A 163 23.84 -60.63 -36.14
CA VAL A 163 24.21 -59.23 -35.83
C VAL A 163 23.13 -58.26 -36.34
N GLU A 164 22.66 -58.42 -37.58
CA GLU A 164 21.59 -57.58 -38.14
C GLU A 164 20.28 -57.70 -37.34
N ALA A 165 19.88 -58.92 -36.93
CA ALA A 165 18.69 -59.13 -36.11
C ALA A 165 18.82 -58.49 -34.72
N ASN A 166 19.98 -58.64 -34.06
CA ASN A 166 20.25 -58.01 -32.77
C ASN A 166 20.26 -56.48 -32.86
N MET A 167 20.86 -55.93 -33.92
CA MET A 167 20.90 -54.49 -34.18
C MET A 167 19.51 -53.93 -34.49
N ALA A 168 18.67 -54.66 -35.24
CA ALA A 168 17.28 -54.29 -35.48
C ALA A 168 16.45 -54.30 -34.18
N ALA A 169 16.67 -55.28 -33.29
CA ALA A 169 16.03 -55.32 -31.98
C ALA A 169 16.47 -54.15 -31.09
N GLN A 170 17.78 -53.85 -31.03
CA GLN A 170 18.30 -52.68 -30.30
C GLN A 170 17.77 -51.37 -30.88
N LYS A 171 17.67 -51.25 -32.21
CA LYS A 171 17.12 -50.06 -32.88
C LYS A 171 15.64 -49.86 -32.52
N ARG A 172 14.81 -50.91 -32.53
CA ARG A 172 13.40 -50.81 -32.08
C ARG A 172 13.30 -50.41 -30.61
N LEU A 173 14.12 -50.99 -29.74
CA LEU A 173 14.18 -50.62 -28.33
C LEU A 173 14.54 -49.14 -28.16
N PHE A 174 15.54 -48.66 -28.91
CA PHE A 174 15.95 -47.26 -28.91
C PHE A 174 14.86 -46.33 -29.44
N GLU A 175 14.18 -46.70 -30.53
CA GLU A 175 13.05 -45.94 -31.09
C GLU A 175 11.89 -45.85 -30.09
N SER A 176 11.59 -46.93 -29.35
CA SER A 176 10.61 -46.90 -28.25
C SER A 176 11.04 -45.97 -27.10
N LEU A 177 12.32 -45.97 -26.72
CA LEU A 177 12.87 -45.02 -25.72
C LEU A 177 12.77 -43.55 -26.19
N VAL A 178 13.06 -43.28 -27.47
CA VAL A 178 12.95 -41.92 -28.04
C VAL A 178 11.49 -41.49 -28.16
N ALA A 179 10.57 -42.40 -28.49
CA ALA A 179 9.14 -42.13 -28.47
C ALA A 179 8.64 -41.79 -27.06
N MET A 180 9.12 -42.48 -26.02
CA MET A 180 8.85 -42.14 -24.62
C MET A 180 9.34 -40.71 -24.28
N ALA A 181 10.58 -40.37 -24.64
CA ALA A 181 11.13 -39.04 -24.40
C ALA A 181 10.36 -37.92 -25.14
N ARG A 182 9.87 -38.19 -26.36
CA ARG A 182 9.11 -37.21 -27.16
C ARG A 182 7.66 -37.05 -26.70
N ALA A 183 7.00 -38.11 -26.22
CA ALA A 183 5.65 -38.03 -25.66
C ALA A 183 5.62 -37.12 -24.41
N VAL A 184 6.70 -37.09 -23.63
CA VAL A 184 6.88 -36.23 -22.45
C VAL A 184 7.01 -34.75 -22.81
N ALA A 185 7.43 -34.41 -24.04
CA ALA A 185 7.64 -33.02 -24.46
C ALA A 185 6.34 -32.27 -24.87
N LYS A 186 5.21 -32.96 -25.07
CA LYS A 186 3.91 -32.34 -25.41
C LYS A 186 3.01 -32.26 -24.17
N GLN A 187 3.23 -31.25 -23.35
CA GLN A 187 2.41 -30.77 -22.22
C GLN A 187 1.23 -31.69 -21.76
N PRO A 188 1.47 -32.78 -21.02
CA PRO A 188 0.40 -33.50 -20.36
C PRO A 188 0.31 -33.09 -18.87
N SER A 189 -0.89 -33.11 -18.30
CA SER A 189 -1.06 -33.09 -16.84
C SER A 189 -0.35 -34.29 -16.20
N LEU A 190 -0.06 -34.24 -14.90
CA LEU A 190 0.51 -35.36 -14.15
C LEU A 190 -0.28 -36.66 -14.36
N GLU A 191 -1.61 -36.54 -14.34
CA GLU A 191 -2.55 -37.65 -14.56
C GLU A 191 -2.42 -38.25 -15.96
N ALA A 192 -2.35 -37.43 -17.02
CA ALA A 192 -2.14 -37.92 -18.38
C ALA A 192 -0.77 -38.62 -18.54
N THR A 193 0.25 -38.14 -17.83
CA THR A 193 1.58 -38.77 -17.83
C THR A 193 1.56 -40.13 -17.14
N LEU A 194 0.88 -40.23 -15.99
CA LEU A 194 0.67 -41.50 -15.27
C LEU A 194 -0.11 -42.51 -16.11
N GLN A 195 -1.21 -42.07 -16.75
CA GLN A 195 -2.02 -42.93 -17.61
C GLN A 195 -1.24 -43.44 -18.83
N ASN A 196 -0.44 -42.57 -19.46
CA ASN A 196 0.40 -42.96 -20.59
C ASN A 196 1.50 -43.95 -20.17
N ALA A 197 2.13 -43.74 -19.01
CA ALA A 197 3.12 -44.67 -18.46
C ALA A 197 2.50 -46.05 -18.17
N LEU A 198 1.27 -46.07 -17.62
CA LEU A 198 0.52 -47.29 -17.36
C LEU A 198 0.16 -48.03 -18.66
N ASN A 199 -0.41 -47.34 -19.64
CA ASN A 199 -0.80 -47.92 -20.94
C ASN A 199 0.42 -48.48 -21.71
N MET A 200 1.56 -47.79 -21.65
CA MET A 200 2.78 -48.25 -22.27
C MET A 200 3.31 -49.51 -21.57
N SER A 201 3.31 -49.52 -20.24
CA SER A 201 3.76 -50.67 -19.44
C SER A 201 2.87 -51.89 -19.68
N ALA A 202 1.56 -51.68 -19.84
CA ALA A 202 0.62 -52.72 -20.23
C ALA A 202 0.93 -53.26 -21.64
N THR A 203 1.12 -52.39 -22.63
CA THR A 203 1.47 -52.79 -24.01
C THR A 203 2.78 -53.58 -24.08
N LEU A 204 3.82 -53.18 -23.33
CA LEU A 204 5.14 -53.83 -23.34
C LEU A 204 5.13 -55.23 -22.70
N THR A 205 4.15 -55.52 -21.85
CA THR A 205 4.06 -56.78 -21.09
C THR A 205 2.81 -57.59 -21.39
N ASP A 206 2.00 -57.13 -22.35
CA ASP A 206 0.69 -57.68 -22.67
C ASP A 206 -0.21 -57.81 -21.43
N ALA A 207 -0.17 -56.82 -20.53
CA ALA A 207 -1.00 -56.82 -19.33
C ALA A 207 -2.41 -56.32 -19.65
N GLU A 208 -3.44 -56.96 -19.08
CA GLU A 208 -4.84 -56.57 -19.28
C GLU A 208 -5.21 -55.34 -18.45
N ASN A 209 -4.64 -55.22 -17.24
CA ASN A 209 -4.98 -54.18 -16.29
C ASN A 209 -3.76 -53.75 -15.49
N GLY A 210 -3.83 -52.58 -14.85
CA GLY A 210 -2.81 -52.14 -13.92
C GLY A 210 -3.17 -50.90 -13.14
N SER A 211 -2.25 -50.50 -12.27
CA SER A 211 -2.32 -49.29 -11.45
C SER A 211 -0.93 -48.71 -11.23
N ILE A 212 -0.88 -47.40 -11.05
CA ILE A 212 0.33 -46.69 -10.64
C ILE A 212 -0.01 -45.79 -9.44
N PHE A 213 0.75 -45.92 -8.37
CA PHE A 213 0.65 -45.07 -7.18
C PHE A 213 1.91 -44.24 -7.02
N LEU A 214 1.76 -42.94 -6.80
CA LEU A 214 2.84 -42.02 -6.46
C LEU A 214 2.87 -41.75 -4.96
N LEU A 215 4.06 -41.76 -4.39
CA LEU A 215 4.30 -41.60 -2.95
C LEU A 215 4.96 -40.25 -2.67
N ASP A 216 4.65 -39.65 -1.51
CA ASP A 216 5.42 -38.54 -0.96
C ASP A 216 6.67 -39.02 -0.20
N GLY A 217 7.44 -38.08 0.37
CA GLY A 217 8.61 -38.37 1.18
C GLY A 217 8.33 -39.12 2.49
N ARG A 218 7.06 -39.38 2.84
CA ARG A 218 6.62 -40.17 3.99
C ARG A 218 5.97 -41.51 3.57
N GLU A 219 6.12 -41.91 2.31
CA GLU A 219 5.53 -43.13 1.73
C GLU A 219 3.98 -43.12 1.73
N VAL A 220 3.36 -41.93 1.76
CA VAL A 220 1.92 -41.76 1.64
C VAL A 220 1.54 -41.55 0.18
N VAL A 221 0.48 -42.20 -0.29
CA VAL A 221 0.01 -42.07 -1.68
C VAL A 221 -0.54 -40.67 -1.92
N THR A 222 0.08 -39.92 -2.84
CA THR A 222 -0.34 -38.57 -3.22
C THR A 222 -1.24 -38.54 -4.43
N HIS A 223 -1.01 -39.44 -5.39
CA HIS A 223 -1.77 -39.56 -6.62
C HIS A 223 -1.86 -41.02 -7.03
N SER A 224 -3.02 -41.43 -7.52
CA SER A 224 -3.29 -42.76 -8.04
C SER A 224 -3.85 -42.64 -9.46
N VAL A 225 -3.37 -43.50 -10.36
CA VAL A 225 -4.08 -43.79 -11.59
C VAL A 225 -4.36 -45.29 -11.60
N LEU A 226 -5.65 -45.61 -11.60
CA LEU A 226 -6.18 -46.96 -11.73
C LEU A 226 -6.68 -47.09 -13.17
N ALA A 227 -6.45 -48.23 -13.82
CA ALA A 227 -7.11 -48.52 -15.10
C ALA A 227 -8.67 -48.62 -14.99
N ARG A 228 -9.22 -48.40 -13.79
CA ARG A 228 -10.65 -48.49 -13.47
C ARG A 228 -11.32 -47.11 -13.63
N ASN A 229 -12.12 -46.95 -14.68
CA ASN A 229 -13.04 -45.81 -14.76
C ASN A 229 -14.20 -45.98 -13.75
N GLY A 230 -14.46 -44.99 -12.90
CA GLY A 230 -15.78 -44.80 -12.24
C GLY A 230 -15.95 -45.22 -10.77
N VAL A 231 -14.97 -45.02 -9.87
CA VAL A 231 -15.18 -45.18 -8.41
C VAL A 231 -15.30 -43.81 -7.73
N ALA A 232 -16.19 -43.67 -6.74
CA ALA A 232 -16.32 -42.42 -5.96
C ALA A 232 -15.04 -42.14 -5.12
N PRO A 233 -14.56 -40.87 -5.04
CA PRO A 233 -13.25 -40.51 -4.45
C PRO A 233 -13.04 -40.98 -2.99
N ILE A 234 -14.11 -41.06 -2.20
CA ILE A 234 -14.06 -41.48 -0.79
C ILE A 234 -13.75 -42.98 -0.67
N ARG A 235 -14.26 -43.82 -1.58
CA ARG A 235 -13.96 -45.26 -1.61
C ARG A 235 -12.55 -45.55 -2.15
N GLU A 236 -12.03 -44.67 -3.01
CA GLU A 236 -10.69 -44.79 -3.56
C GLU A 236 -9.62 -44.70 -2.46
N ARG A 237 -9.73 -43.73 -1.53
CA ARG A 237 -8.78 -43.58 -0.41
C ARG A 237 -8.74 -44.79 0.52
N ALA A 238 -9.89 -45.38 0.84
CA ALA A 238 -9.97 -46.55 1.70
C ALA A 238 -9.32 -47.79 1.07
N ILE A 239 -9.54 -48.01 -0.23
CA ILE A 239 -8.94 -49.12 -0.98
C ILE A 239 -7.42 -48.94 -1.10
N VAL A 240 -6.96 -47.72 -1.39
CA VAL A 240 -5.54 -47.41 -1.50
C VAL A 240 -4.81 -47.68 -0.17
N SER A 241 -5.38 -47.32 0.97
CA SER A 241 -4.78 -47.61 2.29
C SER A 241 -4.59 -49.11 2.51
N SER A 242 -5.64 -49.91 2.27
CA SER A 242 -5.59 -51.36 2.47
C SER A 242 -4.60 -52.07 1.54
N VAL A 243 -4.51 -51.65 0.27
CA VAL A 243 -3.54 -52.21 -0.70
C VAL A 243 -2.09 -51.84 -0.33
N MET A 244 -1.87 -50.66 0.26
CA MET A 244 -0.54 -50.23 0.72
C MET A 244 -0.13 -50.87 2.05
N GLU A 245 -1.07 -51.18 2.94
CA GLU A 245 -0.80 -51.87 4.20
C GLU A 245 -0.54 -53.37 3.98
N GLU A 246 -1.45 -54.07 3.30
CA GLU A 246 -1.48 -55.54 3.26
C GLU A 246 -1.22 -56.14 1.87
N GLY A 247 -1.29 -55.34 0.80
CA GLY A 247 -1.21 -55.83 -0.58
C GLY A 247 0.20 -55.88 -1.20
N LEU A 248 0.25 -56.41 -2.43
CA LEU A 248 1.48 -56.57 -3.23
C LEU A 248 2.22 -55.24 -3.46
N ALA A 249 1.48 -54.16 -3.72
CA ALA A 249 2.05 -52.83 -3.93
C ALA A 249 2.75 -52.32 -2.67
N GLY A 250 2.13 -52.45 -1.50
CA GLY A 250 2.71 -52.14 -0.20
C GLY A 250 3.96 -52.97 0.12
N TRP A 251 3.94 -54.26 -0.20
CA TRP A 251 5.10 -55.14 -0.03
C TRP A 251 6.29 -54.67 -0.85
N VAL A 252 6.08 -54.28 -2.11
CA VAL A 252 7.13 -53.77 -3.00
C VAL A 252 7.73 -52.46 -2.49
N VAL A 253 6.90 -51.55 -1.95
CA VAL A 253 7.37 -50.29 -1.36
C VAL A 253 8.25 -50.54 -0.13
N ARG A 254 7.80 -51.40 0.79
CA ARG A 254 8.56 -51.77 2.01
C ARG A 254 9.88 -52.47 1.72
N HIS A 255 9.90 -53.37 0.73
CA HIS A 255 11.09 -54.18 0.41
C HIS A 255 11.97 -53.60 -0.70
N ARG A 256 11.52 -52.53 -1.37
CA ARG A 256 12.24 -51.80 -2.42
C ARG A 256 12.74 -52.67 -3.56
N ARG A 257 12.02 -53.75 -3.88
CA ARG A 257 12.37 -54.70 -4.94
C ARG A 257 11.11 -55.14 -5.68
N PRO A 258 11.21 -55.45 -6.98
CA PRO A 258 10.07 -55.94 -7.73
C PRO A 258 9.55 -57.27 -7.17
N ALA A 259 8.25 -57.48 -7.33
CA ALA A 259 7.57 -58.70 -6.93
C ALA A 259 6.81 -59.28 -8.11
N LEU A 260 6.91 -60.60 -8.25
CA LEU A 260 6.22 -61.38 -9.26
C LEU A 260 5.34 -62.41 -8.55
N ILE A 261 4.07 -62.48 -8.96
CA ILE A 261 3.10 -63.48 -8.53
C ILE A 261 2.68 -64.28 -9.76
N HIS A 262 3.04 -65.57 -9.76
CA HIS A 262 2.72 -66.50 -10.83
C HIS A 262 1.27 -67.01 -10.77
N ASP A 263 0.72 -67.19 -9.56
CA ASP A 263 -0.69 -67.50 -9.35
C ASP A 263 -1.20 -66.78 -8.09
N THR A 264 -2.13 -65.83 -8.25
CA THR A 264 -2.70 -65.02 -7.15
C THR A 264 -3.47 -65.85 -6.13
N LEU A 265 -3.95 -67.04 -6.50
CA LEU A 265 -4.65 -67.94 -5.57
C LEU A 265 -3.71 -68.67 -4.60
N ARG A 266 -2.39 -68.58 -4.80
CA ARG A 266 -1.37 -69.32 -4.06
C ARG A 266 -0.34 -68.41 -3.38
N ASP A 267 -0.53 -67.10 -3.43
CA ASP A 267 0.44 -66.12 -2.92
C ASP A 267 -0.26 -65.15 -1.97
N ASP A 268 0.11 -65.24 -0.69
CA ASP A 268 -0.50 -64.46 0.40
C ASP A 268 -0.25 -62.94 0.27
N ARG A 269 0.67 -62.51 -0.61
CA ARG A 269 0.90 -61.09 -0.90
C ARG A 269 -0.19 -60.49 -1.79
N TRP A 270 -1.05 -61.31 -2.38
CA TRP A 270 -2.18 -60.83 -3.17
C TRP A 270 -3.41 -60.55 -2.30
N LEU A 271 -3.75 -59.28 -2.14
CA LEU A 271 -4.96 -58.87 -1.44
C LEU A 271 -6.15 -58.88 -2.42
N ALA A 272 -7.10 -59.80 -2.23
CA ALA A 272 -8.32 -59.85 -3.00
C ALA A 272 -9.32 -58.77 -2.51
N LEU A 273 -9.59 -57.78 -3.35
CA LEU A 273 -10.59 -56.75 -3.06
C LEU A 273 -12.01 -57.25 -3.40
N PRO A 274 -13.03 -56.96 -2.57
CA PRO A 274 -14.41 -57.26 -2.91
C PRO A 274 -14.86 -56.48 -4.15
N ASP A 275 -15.63 -57.12 -5.05
CA ASP A 275 -16.18 -56.54 -6.28
C ASP A 275 -15.17 -56.12 -7.37
N LEU A 276 -14.13 -56.94 -7.63
CA LEU A 276 -13.30 -56.77 -8.82
C LEU A 276 -14.07 -57.17 -10.10
N PRO A 277 -14.21 -56.29 -11.11
CA PRO A 277 -14.96 -56.58 -12.33
C PRO A 277 -14.23 -57.54 -13.29
N TYR A 278 -13.01 -57.96 -12.94
CA TYR A 278 -12.14 -58.82 -13.73
C TYR A 278 -11.41 -59.83 -12.83
N LYS A 279 -11.01 -60.95 -13.43
CA LYS A 279 -10.26 -62.00 -12.75
C LYS A 279 -8.77 -61.73 -12.89
N VAL A 280 -8.04 -61.76 -11.78
CA VAL A 280 -6.57 -61.65 -11.78
C VAL A 280 -5.99 -62.99 -11.34
N ARG A 281 -5.12 -63.59 -12.17
CA ARG A 281 -4.41 -64.85 -11.86
C ARG A 281 -2.92 -64.69 -11.81
N SER A 282 -2.34 -63.67 -12.43
CA SER A 282 -0.94 -63.31 -12.20
C SER A 282 -0.80 -61.79 -12.07
N ALA A 283 0.22 -61.36 -11.33
CA ALA A 283 0.48 -59.96 -11.08
C ALA A 283 1.98 -59.68 -10.98
N MET A 284 2.39 -58.50 -11.41
CA MET A 284 3.76 -58.00 -11.30
C MET A 284 3.72 -56.59 -10.73
N ALA A 285 4.52 -56.32 -9.71
CA ALA A 285 4.67 -54.99 -9.14
C ALA A 285 6.14 -54.57 -9.14
N VAL A 286 6.43 -53.37 -9.62
CA VAL A 286 7.79 -52.82 -9.75
C VAL A 286 7.85 -51.47 -9.04
N PRO A 287 8.87 -51.23 -8.20
CA PRO A 287 9.02 -49.94 -7.54
C PRO A 287 9.54 -48.89 -8.54
N VAL A 288 8.95 -47.71 -8.49
CA VAL A 288 9.45 -46.54 -9.21
C VAL A 288 10.37 -45.77 -8.28
N VAL A 289 11.69 -45.86 -8.54
CA VAL A 289 12.74 -45.35 -7.64
C VAL A 289 13.44 -44.12 -8.21
N SER A 290 13.88 -43.22 -7.32
CA SER A 290 14.83 -42.15 -7.64
C SER A 290 15.93 -42.12 -6.58
N GLY A 291 17.14 -42.50 -6.97
CA GLY A 291 18.24 -42.72 -6.01
C GLY A 291 17.87 -43.83 -5.02
N SER A 292 17.85 -43.52 -3.72
CA SER A 292 17.51 -44.47 -2.64
C SER A 292 16.04 -44.44 -2.21
N ALA A 293 15.21 -43.57 -2.78
CA ALA A 293 13.81 -43.39 -2.39
C ALA A 293 12.85 -44.07 -3.38
N VAL A 294 11.81 -44.73 -2.86
CA VAL A 294 10.69 -45.25 -3.66
C VAL A 294 9.64 -44.15 -3.78
N LEU A 295 9.48 -43.60 -4.97
CA LEU A 295 8.56 -42.49 -5.25
C LEU A 295 7.24 -42.97 -5.85
N GLY A 296 7.12 -44.26 -6.14
CA GLY A 296 5.87 -44.86 -6.57
C GLY A 296 5.97 -46.38 -6.76
N VAL A 297 4.86 -46.98 -7.12
CA VAL A 297 4.77 -48.42 -7.44
C VAL A 297 3.84 -48.61 -8.62
N LEU A 298 4.31 -49.37 -9.62
CA LEU A 298 3.56 -49.78 -10.79
C LEU A 298 3.16 -51.24 -10.62
N THR A 299 1.87 -51.53 -10.70
CA THR A 299 1.31 -52.88 -10.60
C THR A 299 0.58 -53.23 -11.89
N LEU A 300 0.93 -54.36 -12.50
CA LEU A 300 0.33 -54.91 -13.72
C LEU A 300 -0.30 -56.27 -13.41
N MET A 301 -1.41 -56.56 -14.07
CA MET A 301 -2.30 -57.69 -13.75
C MET A 301 -2.76 -58.39 -15.03
N HIS A 302 -2.93 -59.71 -14.95
CA HIS A 302 -3.42 -60.55 -16.05
C HIS A 302 -4.34 -61.68 -15.54
N SER A 303 -5.31 -62.09 -16.35
CA SER A 303 -6.31 -63.11 -16.03
C SER A 303 -5.80 -64.55 -16.11
N GLU A 304 -4.65 -64.78 -16.75
CA GLU A 304 -3.97 -66.08 -16.83
C GLU A 304 -2.81 -66.22 -15.82
N PRO A 305 -2.59 -67.42 -15.24
CA PRO A 305 -1.42 -67.68 -14.40
C PRO A 305 -0.14 -67.77 -15.24
N ASN A 306 1.02 -67.47 -14.63
CA ASN A 306 2.36 -67.50 -15.26
C ASN A 306 2.56 -66.55 -16.47
N HIS A 307 1.66 -65.59 -16.70
CA HIS A 307 1.82 -64.61 -17.77
C HIS A 307 3.07 -63.75 -17.62
N PHE A 308 3.26 -63.21 -16.41
CA PHE A 308 4.43 -62.41 -16.10
C PHE A 308 5.66 -63.29 -15.82
N THR A 309 6.79 -62.93 -16.45
CA THR A 309 8.08 -63.62 -16.31
C THR A 309 9.14 -62.67 -15.75
N THR A 310 10.27 -63.21 -15.30
CA THR A 310 11.41 -62.39 -14.84
C THR A 310 11.91 -61.43 -15.92
N ASN A 311 11.78 -61.79 -17.22
CA ASN A 311 12.12 -60.91 -18.32
C ASN A 311 11.20 -59.68 -18.39
N HIS A 312 9.89 -59.85 -18.13
CA HIS A 312 8.96 -58.73 -18.02
C HIS A 312 9.33 -57.81 -16.86
N THR A 313 9.78 -58.38 -15.73
CA THR A 313 10.26 -57.60 -14.58
C THR A 313 11.49 -56.77 -14.93
N TYR A 314 12.51 -57.36 -15.58
CA TYR A 314 13.71 -56.62 -16.01
C TYR A 314 13.40 -55.52 -17.02
N LEU A 315 12.48 -55.77 -17.95
CA LEU A 315 12.06 -54.79 -18.95
C LEU A 315 11.40 -53.57 -18.30
N ILE A 316 10.39 -53.79 -17.44
CA ILE A 316 9.69 -52.71 -16.76
C ILE A 316 10.60 -51.99 -15.74
N GLN A 317 11.47 -52.72 -15.04
CA GLN A 317 12.42 -52.11 -14.13
C GLN A 317 13.45 -51.23 -14.87
N SER A 318 13.89 -51.63 -16.07
CA SER A 318 14.76 -50.80 -16.92
C SER A 318 14.03 -49.58 -17.49
N ALA A 319 12.72 -49.69 -17.74
CA ALA A 319 11.88 -48.56 -18.15
C ALA A 319 11.49 -47.64 -16.98
N SER A 320 11.60 -48.12 -15.73
CA SER A 320 11.19 -47.40 -14.52
C SER A 320 11.93 -46.07 -14.34
N ASP A 321 13.22 -45.99 -14.68
CA ASP A 321 14.00 -44.75 -14.56
C ASP A 321 13.47 -43.66 -15.50
N GLN A 322 13.01 -44.05 -16.70
CA GLN A 322 12.43 -43.13 -17.68
C GLN A 322 11.02 -42.69 -17.26
N ILE A 323 10.21 -43.62 -16.74
CA ILE A 323 8.90 -43.33 -16.15
C ILE A 323 9.07 -42.34 -14.99
N MET A 324 10.07 -42.54 -14.12
CA MET A 324 10.35 -41.63 -13.00
C MET A 324 10.75 -40.23 -13.47
N LEU A 325 11.65 -40.13 -14.46
CA LEU A 325 12.05 -38.82 -14.99
C LEU A 325 10.85 -38.05 -15.57
N ALA A 326 9.98 -38.75 -16.32
CA ALA A 326 8.76 -38.19 -16.87
C ALA A 326 7.80 -37.69 -15.77
N LEU A 327 7.57 -38.51 -14.74
CA LEU A 327 6.68 -38.17 -13.63
C LEU A 327 7.21 -37.01 -12.80
N ARG A 328 8.53 -36.94 -12.56
CA ARG A 328 9.16 -35.81 -11.87
C ARG A 328 8.99 -34.50 -12.65
N ASN A 329 9.20 -34.55 -13.96
CA ASN A 329 9.01 -33.37 -14.82
C ASN A 329 7.55 -32.92 -14.83
N ALA A 330 6.61 -33.86 -14.92
CA ALA A 330 5.18 -33.57 -14.87
C ALA A 330 4.75 -32.99 -13.51
N GLN A 331 5.25 -33.53 -12.39
CA GLN A 331 5.02 -32.99 -11.04
C GLN A 331 5.54 -31.56 -10.89
N MET A 332 6.78 -31.30 -11.34
CA MET A 332 7.37 -29.96 -11.29
C MET A 332 6.57 -28.96 -12.14
N TYR A 333 6.19 -29.36 -13.35
CA TYR A 333 5.44 -28.50 -14.26
C TYR A 333 4.03 -28.20 -13.74
N ASP A 334 3.35 -29.22 -13.18
CA ASP A 334 2.03 -29.06 -12.59
C ASP A 334 2.07 -28.15 -11.34
N GLY A 335 3.09 -28.33 -10.49
CA GLY A 335 3.34 -27.44 -9.35
C GLY A 335 3.63 -26.00 -9.77
N GLN A 336 4.46 -25.78 -10.80
CA GLN A 336 4.71 -24.46 -11.38
C GLN A 336 3.44 -23.83 -11.94
N ARG A 337 2.63 -24.60 -12.66
CA ARG A 337 1.36 -24.14 -13.23
C ARG A 337 0.35 -23.76 -12.15
N ARG A 338 0.23 -24.56 -11.10
CA ARG A 338 -0.60 -24.24 -9.92
C ARG A 338 -0.13 -22.96 -9.23
N LEU A 339 1.17 -22.81 -9.01
CA LEU A 339 1.75 -21.60 -8.44
C LEU A 339 1.51 -20.37 -9.33
N ALA A 340 1.70 -20.49 -10.65
CA ALA A 340 1.46 -19.43 -11.60
C ALA A 340 -0.01 -19.00 -11.64
N ASN A 341 -0.94 -19.97 -11.68
CA ASN A 341 -2.38 -19.69 -11.58
C ASN A 341 -2.69 -18.93 -10.27
N ARG A 342 -2.13 -19.37 -9.14
CA ARG A 342 -2.29 -18.70 -7.85
C ARG A 342 -1.79 -17.25 -7.89
N GLN A 343 -0.62 -17.01 -8.49
CA GLN A 343 -0.06 -15.67 -8.65
C GLN A 343 -0.93 -14.79 -9.56
N THR A 344 -1.45 -15.34 -10.66
CA THR A 344 -2.39 -14.63 -11.54
C THR A 344 -3.67 -14.25 -10.80
N THR A 345 -4.28 -15.19 -10.07
CA THR A 345 -5.48 -14.92 -9.26
C THR A 345 -5.23 -13.81 -8.25
N LEU A 346 -4.09 -13.85 -7.54
CA LEU A 346 -3.71 -12.81 -6.58
C LEU A 346 -3.49 -11.46 -7.28
N TYR A 347 -2.78 -11.43 -8.40
CA TYR A 347 -2.49 -10.20 -9.14
C TYR A 347 -3.76 -9.55 -9.70
N GLU A 348 -4.66 -10.34 -10.28
CA GLU A 348 -5.93 -9.83 -10.80
C GLU A 348 -6.87 -9.36 -9.70
N ALA A 349 -6.93 -10.06 -8.56
CA ALA A 349 -7.68 -9.60 -7.39
C ALA A 349 -7.11 -8.30 -6.83
N LEU A 350 -5.77 -8.22 -6.69
CA LEU A 350 -5.07 -6.99 -6.27
C LEU A 350 -5.34 -5.82 -7.23
N ARG A 351 -5.31 -6.08 -8.54
CA ARG A 351 -5.59 -5.06 -9.55
C ARG A 351 -7.04 -4.57 -9.47
N ALA A 352 -8.01 -5.48 -9.40
CA ALA A 352 -9.43 -5.13 -9.31
C ALA A 352 -9.72 -4.28 -8.06
N VAL A 353 -9.03 -4.56 -6.97
CA VAL A 353 -9.16 -3.81 -5.71
C VAL A 353 -8.43 -2.47 -5.76
N GLY A 354 -7.24 -2.41 -6.38
CA GLY A 354 -6.43 -1.19 -6.47
C GLY A 354 -7.01 -0.09 -7.36
N GLU A 355 -8.00 -0.39 -8.21
CA GLU A 355 -8.71 0.61 -9.03
C GLU A 355 -9.75 1.43 -8.24
N HIS A 356 -9.98 1.09 -6.97
CA HIS A 356 -11.00 1.71 -6.14
C HIS A 356 -10.42 2.31 -4.85
N ILE A 357 -11.05 3.39 -4.38
CA ILE A 357 -10.62 4.17 -3.19
C ILE A 357 -11.73 4.21 -2.12
N VAL A 358 -12.89 3.61 -2.40
CA VAL A 358 -14.06 3.58 -1.51
C VAL A 358 -14.21 2.17 -0.94
N PRO A 359 -14.27 1.99 0.40
CA PRO A 359 -14.31 0.66 1.03
C PRO A 359 -15.41 -0.26 0.49
N GLU A 360 -16.61 0.26 0.25
CA GLU A 360 -17.74 -0.51 -0.27
C GLU A 360 -17.48 -1.01 -1.70
N THR A 361 -16.92 -0.14 -2.54
CA THR A 361 -16.57 -0.50 -3.93
C THR A 361 -15.44 -1.51 -3.97
N ILE A 362 -14.44 -1.36 -3.08
CA ILE A 362 -13.35 -2.34 -2.90
C ILE A 362 -13.91 -3.70 -2.49
N ALA A 363 -14.79 -3.73 -1.47
CA ALA A 363 -15.37 -4.97 -0.98
C ALA A 363 -16.11 -5.72 -2.09
N ARG A 364 -16.93 -5.02 -2.88
CA ARG A 364 -17.66 -5.61 -4.01
C ARG A 364 -16.74 -6.09 -5.12
N ALA A 365 -15.81 -5.25 -5.58
CA ALA A 365 -14.85 -5.63 -6.62
C ALA A 365 -13.97 -6.82 -6.21
N ALA A 366 -13.55 -6.86 -4.95
CA ALA A 366 -12.79 -7.98 -4.39
C ALA A 366 -13.60 -9.28 -4.45
N VAL A 367 -14.82 -9.27 -3.93
CA VAL A 367 -15.66 -10.46 -3.84
C VAL A 367 -16.07 -10.97 -5.22
N GLU A 368 -16.40 -10.09 -6.16
CA GLU A 368 -16.69 -10.44 -7.56
C GLU A 368 -15.46 -11.04 -8.28
N ALA A 369 -14.28 -10.44 -8.09
CA ALA A 369 -13.05 -10.96 -8.68
C ALA A 369 -12.69 -12.32 -8.10
N ILE A 370 -12.78 -12.49 -6.78
CA ILE A 370 -12.49 -13.76 -6.11
C ILE A 370 -13.46 -14.85 -6.57
N ALA A 371 -14.77 -14.59 -6.56
CA ALA A 371 -15.78 -15.57 -6.98
C ALA A 371 -15.55 -16.01 -8.44
N ARG A 372 -15.21 -15.09 -9.35
CA ARG A 372 -14.90 -15.40 -10.75
C ARG A 372 -13.65 -16.26 -10.93
N LEU A 373 -12.64 -16.08 -10.08
CA LEU A 373 -11.31 -16.69 -10.25
C LEU A 373 -11.09 -17.98 -9.45
N THR A 374 -11.90 -18.26 -8.43
CA THR A 374 -11.68 -19.36 -7.47
C THR A 374 -12.72 -20.48 -7.56
N ASN A 375 -13.79 -20.31 -8.35
CA ASN A 375 -14.96 -21.21 -8.39
C ASN A 375 -15.60 -21.48 -7.02
N TRP A 376 -15.31 -20.66 -6.00
CA TRP A 376 -15.93 -20.82 -4.68
C TRP A 376 -17.43 -20.50 -4.74
N PRO A 377 -18.31 -21.38 -4.22
CA PRO A 377 -19.77 -21.24 -4.38
C PRO A 377 -20.35 -19.98 -3.76
N THR A 378 -19.81 -19.58 -2.61
CA THR A 378 -20.22 -18.37 -1.90
C THR A 378 -18.99 -17.67 -1.35
N VAL A 379 -18.80 -16.41 -1.73
CA VAL A 379 -17.77 -15.53 -1.20
C VAL A 379 -18.45 -14.29 -0.65
N SER A 380 -18.13 -13.91 0.56
CA SER A 380 -18.69 -12.73 1.21
C SER A 380 -17.64 -12.00 2.02
N LEU A 381 -17.77 -10.68 2.06
CA LEU A 381 -16.89 -9.82 2.84
C LEU A 381 -17.72 -9.08 3.88
N LEU A 382 -17.34 -9.30 5.13
CA LEU A 382 -18.02 -8.78 6.29
C LEU A 382 -17.15 -7.70 6.94
N LEU A 383 -17.70 -6.50 7.10
CA LEU A 383 -17.03 -5.40 7.81
C LEU A 383 -17.77 -5.10 9.11
N PRO A 384 -17.07 -4.72 10.20
CA PRO A 384 -17.71 -4.32 11.44
C PRO A 384 -18.54 -3.05 11.25
N ASP A 385 -19.56 -2.88 12.10
CA ASP A 385 -20.27 -1.62 12.26
C ASP A 385 -19.46 -0.62 13.11
N GLU A 386 -19.91 0.64 13.21
CA GLU A 386 -19.19 1.69 13.96
C GLU A 386 -18.99 1.35 15.44
N THR A 387 -19.85 0.49 16.02
CA THR A 387 -19.77 0.07 17.43
C THR A 387 -18.95 -1.21 17.63
N GLU A 388 -18.44 -1.81 16.56
CA GLU A 388 -17.76 -3.11 16.55
C GLU A 388 -18.52 -4.21 17.32
N SER A 389 -19.85 -4.19 17.23
CA SER A 389 -20.72 -5.19 17.85
C SER A 389 -21.23 -6.23 16.85
N HIS A 390 -21.35 -5.84 15.58
CA HIS A 390 -21.83 -6.68 14.50
C HIS A 390 -20.95 -6.62 13.26
N LEU A 391 -20.71 -7.77 12.65
CA LEU A 391 -20.21 -7.90 11.29
C LEU A 391 -21.36 -7.78 10.30
N ILE A 392 -21.24 -6.87 9.34
CA ILE A 392 -22.24 -6.64 8.30
C ILE A 392 -21.71 -7.16 6.98
N VAL A 393 -22.49 -7.99 6.29
CA VAL A 393 -22.18 -8.43 4.93
C VAL A 393 -22.23 -7.22 4.00
N ARG A 394 -21.06 -6.73 3.56
CA ARG A 394 -20.92 -5.54 2.71
C ARG A 394 -20.93 -5.88 1.23
N ALA A 395 -20.43 -7.06 0.89
CA ALA A 395 -20.45 -7.59 -0.46
C ALA A 395 -20.54 -9.10 -0.42
N ALA A 396 -21.29 -9.68 -1.37
CA ALA A 396 -21.35 -11.13 -1.55
C ALA A 396 -21.46 -11.48 -3.05
N ALA A 397 -20.79 -12.55 -3.47
CA ALA A 397 -20.86 -13.08 -4.84
C ALA A 397 -20.76 -14.60 -4.84
N GLY A 398 -21.26 -15.22 -5.91
CA GLY A 398 -21.29 -16.68 -6.07
C GLY A 398 -22.65 -17.19 -6.53
N THR A 399 -22.82 -18.52 -6.52
CA THR A 399 -24.06 -19.20 -6.91
C THR A 399 -25.09 -19.26 -5.78
N GLN A 400 -24.66 -19.15 -4.52
CA GLN A 400 -25.52 -19.17 -3.33
C GLN A 400 -25.21 -17.95 -2.45
N VAL A 401 -25.62 -16.77 -2.91
CA VAL A 401 -25.24 -15.47 -2.32
C VAL A 401 -25.88 -15.27 -0.94
N ALA A 402 -25.05 -14.97 0.07
CA ALA A 402 -25.54 -14.49 1.37
C ALA A 402 -26.16 -13.09 1.22
N THR A 403 -27.25 -12.80 1.93
CA THR A 403 -27.97 -11.52 1.79
C THR A 403 -27.10 -10.33 2.22
N GLU A 404 -26.74 -9.45 1.27
CA GLU A 404 -26.06 -8.18 1.56
C GLU A 404 -26.85 -7.37 2.58
N GLY A 405 -26.15 -6.72 3.51
CA GLY A 405 -26.74 -5.96 4.62
C GLY A 405 -27.12 -6.77 5.86
N ARG A 406 -27.02 -8.11 5.82
CA ARG A 406 -27.23 -8.96 7.00
C ARG A 406 -26.21 -8.64 8.09
N ARG A 407 -26.68 -8.55 9.33
CA ARG A 407 -25.86 -8.34 10.53
C ARG A 407 -25.65 -9.65 11.28
N LEU A 408 -24.40 -9.92 11.64
CA LEU A 408 -23.96 -11.10 12.39
C LEU A 408 -23.26 -10.60 13.65
N SER A 409 -23.62 -11.13 14.81
CA SER A 409 -22.95 -10.74 16.05
C SER A 409 -21.47 -11.18 16.01
N ILE A 410 -20.56 -10.32 16.47
CA ILE A 410 -19.13 -10.66 16.57
C ILE A 410 -18.89 -11.75 17.63
N ASP A 411 -19.78 -11.89 18.61
CA ASP A 411 -19.62 -12.86 19.70
C ASP A 411 -20.06 -14.28 19.36
N GLN A 412 -20.70 -14.47 18.20
CA GLN A 412 -21.26 -15.75 17.76
C GLN A 412 -20.85 -16.06 16.32
N GLY A 413 -20.96 -17.31 15.90
CA GLY A 413 -20.63 -17.70 14.53
C GLY A 413 -19.14 -17.93 14.28
N ILE A 414 -18.85 -18.71 13.25
CA ILE A 414 -17.49 -18.99 12.77
C ILE A 414 -16.80 -17.68 12.34
N SER A 415 -17.51 -16.81 11.62
CA SER A 415 -17.02 -15.49 11.20
C SER A 415 -16.75 -14.54 12.38
N GLY A 416 -17.61 -14.47 13.39
CA GLY A 416 -17.38 -13.68 14.61
C GLY A 416 -16.18 -14.18 15.41
N ARG A 417 -16.04 -15.51 15.54
CA ARG A 417 -14.86 -16.15 16.14
C ARG A 417 -13.58 -15.79 15.39
N ALA A 418 -13.59 -15.80 14.05
CA ALA A 418 -12.43 -15.42 13.24
C ALA A 418 -12.00 -13.97 13.48
N PHE A 419 -12.97 -13.06 13.63
CA PHE A 419 -12.72 -11.66 13.95
C PHE A 419 -12.09 -11.48 15.33
N ARG A 420 -12.68 -12.07 16.38
CA ARG A 420 -12.20 -11.92 17.78
C ARG A 420 -10.85 -12.60 18.04
N THR A 421 -10.68 -13.81 17.53
CA THR A 421 -9.45 -14.60 17.77
C THR A 421 -8.28 -14.13 16.92
N ASN A 422 -8.55 -13.32 15.89
CA ASN A 422 -7.58 -13.01 14.86
C ASN A 422 -6.92 -14.29 14.33
N GLN A 423 -7.72 -15.32 14.03
CA GLN A 423 -7.29 -16.63 13.52
C GLN A 423 -8.25 -17.10 12.42
N THR A 424 -7.69 -17.66 11.34
CA THR A 424 -8.49 -18.30 10.29
C THR A 424 -9.23 -19.50 10.86
N GLN A 425 -10.54 -19.56 10.65
CA GLN A 425 -11.41 -20.64 11.09
C GLN A 425 -11.81 -21.46 9.88
N HIS A 426 -11.59 -22.78 9.94
CA HIS A 426 -11.98 -23.71 8.90
C HIS A 426 -12.89 -24.78 9.50
N ALA A 427 -14.13 -24.82 9.05
CA ALA A 427 -15.12 -25.82 9.42
C ALA A 427 -15.40 -26.72 8.20
N PRO A 428 -14.79 -27.92 8.13
CA PRO A 428 -15.06 -28.89 7.07
C PRO A 428 -16.51 -29.35 7.06
N ASP A 429 -17.16 -29.37 8.22
CA ASP A 429 -18.60 -29.60 8.37
C ASP A 429 -19.16 -28.59 9.39
N VAL A 430 -19.96 -27.65 8.91
CA VAL A 430 -20.56 -26.62 9.79
C VAL A 430 -21.61 -27.19 10.74
N SER A 431 -22.23 -28.34 10.41
CA SER A 431 -23.21 -28.99 11.29
C SER A 431 -22.56 -29.61 12.53
N ALA A 432 -21.26 -29.85 12.49
CA ALA A 432 -20.47 -30.36 13.60
C ALA A 432 -19.78 -29.24 14.41
N ASP A 433 -19.82 -27.99 13.97
CA ASP A 433 -19.19 -26.86 14.68
C ASP A 433 -20.16 -26.26 15.72
N PRO A 434 -19.78 -26.21 17.01
CA PRO A 434 -20.67 -25.79 18.10
C PRO A 434 -21.06 -24.31 18.09
N ASP A 435 -20.27 -23.44 17.45
CA ASP A 435 -20.62 -22.01 17.33
C ASP A 435 -21.07 -21.65 15.92
N TYR A 436 -21.47 -22.63 15.10
CA TYR A 436 -22.07 -22.34 13.81
C TYR A 436 -23.40 -21.61 13.97
N VAL A 437 -23.50 -20.45 13.32
CA VAL A 437 -24.74 -19.69 13.22
C VAL A 437 -25.20 -19.79 11.77
N GLU A 438 -26.39 -20.37 11.57
CA GLU A 438 -26.92 -20.67 10.24
C GLU A 438 -27.06 -19.39 9.41
N SER A 439 -26.13 -19.20 8.46
CA SER A 439 -26.12 -18.08 7.52
C SER A 439 -26.95 -18.41 6.27
N HIS A 440 -26.94 -19.65 5.81
CA HIS A 440 -27.78 -20.13 4.71
C HIS A 440 -28.06 -21.64 4.87
N PRO A 441 -29.29 -22.13 4.63
CA PRO A 441 -29.66 -23.53 4.90
C PRO A 441 -28.88 -24.58 4.09
N ALA A 442 -28.36 -24.15 2.95
CA ALA A 442 -27.57 -25.02 2.06
C ALA A 442 -26.13 -25.20 2.53
N HIS A 443 -25.56 -24.31 3.34
CA HIS A 443 -24.13 -24.38 3.69
C HIS A 443 -23.82 -25.65 4.50
N ARG A 444 -22.72 -26.31 4.13
CA ARG A 444 -22.18 -27.52 4.77
C ARG A 444 -20.69 -27.39 5.12
N SER A 445 -19.94 -26.50 4.48
CA SER A 445 -18.57 -26.13 4.90
C SER A 445 -18.37 -24.61 4.86
N GLU A 446 -17.53 -24.08 5.76
CA GLU A 446 -17.22 -22.65 5.87
C GLU A 446 -15.72 -22.42 6.16
N LEU A 447 -15.15 -21.43 5.49
CA LEU A 447 -13.82 -20.90 5.73
C LEU A 447 -13.92 -19.39 6.00
N ALA A 448 -13.61 -18.98 7.24
CA ALA A 448 -13.63 -17.59 7.66
C ALA A 448 -12.21 -17.09 7.91
N VAL A 449 -11.79 -16.09 7.13
CA VAL A 449 -10.44 -15.53 7.14
C VAL A 449 -10.49 -14.07 7.59
N PRO A 450 -9.87 -13.68 8.71
CA PRO A 450 -9.82 -12.28 9.13
C PRO A 450 -8.98 -11.42 8.19
N LEU A 451 -9.47 -10.21 7.89
CA LEU A 451 -8.79 -9.17 7.12
C LEU A 451 -7.87 -8.39 8.06
N ARG A 452 -6.57 -8.66 8.04
CA ARG A 452 -5.62 -8.14 9.06
C ARG A 452 -4.74 -7.03 8.54
N ARG A 453 -4.50 -6.04 9.40
CA ARG A 453 -3.48 -5.01 9.24
C ARG A 453 -2.75 -4.79 10.56
N GLY A 454 -1.56 -5.36 10.70
CA GLY A 454 -0.86 -5.38 11.99
C GLY A 454 -1.66 -6.15 13.04
N GLU A 455 -1.95 -5.51 14.18
CA GLU A 455 -2.78 -6.10 15.26
C GLU A 455 -4.29 -5.87 15.07
N ARG A 456 -4.70 -5.03 14.12
CA ARG A 456 -6.11 -4.69 13.88
C ARG A 456 -6.76 -5.64 12.87
N VAL A 457 -7.98 -6.07 13.16
CA VAL A 457 -8.85 -6.82 12.24
C VAL A 457 -9.88 -5.86 11.63
N LEU A 458 -9.83 -5.69 10.31
CA LEU A 458 -10.70 -4.76 9.57
C LEU A 458 -12.02 -5.40 9.15
N GLY A 459 -12.11 -6.73 9.21
CA GLY A 459 -13.28 -7.49 8.79
C GLY A 459 -12.96 -8.96 8.60
N VAL A 460 -13.86 -9.69 7.92
CA VAL A 460 -13.74 -11.13 7.66
C VAL A 460 -14.13 -11.43 6.21
N LEU A 461 -13.27 -12.19 5.51
CA LEU A 461 -13.60 -12.86 4.27
C LEU A 461 -14.18 -14.24 4.62
N ALA A 462 -15.48 -14.43 4.37
CA ALA A 462 -16.17 -15.69 4.62
C ALA A 462 -16.51 -16.37 3.31
N ILE A 463 -16.10 -17.63 3.19
CA ILE A 463 -16.28 -18.49 2.02
C ILE A 463 -17.07 -19.72 2.46
N ALA A 464 -18.12 -20.09 1.73
CA ALA A 464 -18.97 -21.22 2.08
C ALA A 464 -19.31 -22.10 0.86
N SER A 465 -19.66 -23.36 1.14
CA SER A 465 -20.12 -24.32 0.15
C SER A 465 -21.23 -25.20 0.73
N ASP A 466 -22.08 -25.74 -0.14
CA ASP A 466 -23.13 -26.71 0.17
C ASP A 466 -22.66 -28.17 0.25
N LEU A 467 -21.38 -28.42 -0.05
CA LEU A 467 -20.74 -29.71 0.14
C LEU A 467 -19.84 -29.68 1.39
N PRO A 468 -19.75 -30.79 2.14
CA PRO A 468 -18.79 -30.91 3.25
C PRO A 468 -17.36 -31.12 2.73
N ALA A 469 -16.37 -30.64 3.50
CA ALA A 469 -14.94 -30.84 3.32
C ALA A 469 -14.38 -30.41 1.95
N VAL A 470 -14.85 -29.27 1.43
CA VAL A 470 -14.47 -28.76 0.09
C VAL A 470 -13.13 -28.04 0.08
N PHE A 471 -12.78 -27.31 1.14
CA PHE A 471 -11.59 -26.44 1.15
C PHE A 471 -10.32 -27.23 1.51
N ALA A 472 -9.36 -27.29 0.59
CA ALA A 472 -8.05 -27.87 0.81
C ALA A 472 -7.08 -26.87 1.46
N GLU A 473 -5.90 -27.32 1.91
CA GLU A 473 -4.87 -26.42 2.46
C GLU A 473 -4.45 -25.32 1.46
N GLU A 474 -4.46 -25.64 0.16
CA GLU A 474 -4.16 -24.69 -0.91
C GLU A 474 -5.20 -23.55 -0.97
N ASP A 475 -6.49 -23.86 -0.78
CA ASP A 475 -7.57 -22.87 -0.73
C ASP A 475 -7.45 -21.97 0.49
N ILE A 476 -7.13 -22.55 1.65
CA ILE A 476 -6.92 -21.79 2.89
C ILE A 476 -5.78 -20.81 2.74
N LEU A 477 -4.67 -21.23 2.11
CA LEU A 477 -3.52 -20.37 1.87
C LEU A 477 -3.84 -19.25 0.87
N LEU A 478 -4.57 -19.56 -0.21
CA LEU A 478 -5.03 -18.56 -1.18
C LEU A 478 -5.97 -17.54 -0.51
N ALA A 479 -6.95 -18.00 0.27
CA ALA A 479 -7.90 -17.14 0.97
C ALA A 479 -7.20 -16.22 1.98
N LYS A 480 -6.17 -16.70 2.69
CA LYS A 480 -5.31 -15.87 3.55
C LYS A 480 -4.58 -14.77 2.77
N SER A 481 -3.94 -15.12 1.66
CA SER A 481 -3.24 -14.12 0.83
C SER A 481 -4.19 -13.09 0.21
N LEU A 482 -5.40 -13.51 -0.20
CA LEU A 482 -6.44 -12.60 -0.67
C LEU A 482 -6.95 -11.69 0.46
N ALA A 483 -7.18 -12.24 1.65
CA ALA A 483 -7.60 -11.46 2.82
C ALA A 483 -6.58 -10.39 3.20
N GLU A 484 -5.28 -10.70 3.17
CA GLU A 484 -4.20 -9.73 3.41
C GLU A 484 -4.19 -8.61 2.35
N ALA A 485 -4.35 -8.97 1.08
CA ALA A 485 -4.43 -8.01 -0.03
C ALA A 485 -5.63 -7.06 0.10
N ILE A 486 -6.80 -7.61 0.43
CA ILE A 486 -8.02 -6.82 0.62
C ILE A 486 -7.91 -5.94 1.86
N ALA A 487 -7.36 -6.46 2.97
CA ALA A 487 -7.14 -5.69 4.19
C ALA A 487 -6.26 -4.46 3.94
N LEU A 488 -5.17 -4.61 3.19
CA LEU A 488 -4.30 -3.50 2.79
C LEU A 488 -5.08 -2.42 2.03
N ALA A 489 -5.93 -2.81 1.09
CA ALA A 489 -6.68 -1.85 0.28
C ALA A 489 -7.77 -1.12 1.06
N LEU A 490 -8.50 -1.85 1.92
CA LEU A 490 -9.51 -1.26 2.80
C LEU A 490 -8.88 -0.27 3.78
N ASP A 491 -7.74 -0.60 4.37
CA ASP A 491 -6.96 0.28 5.25
C ASP A 491 -6.58 1.58 4.53
N ASN A 492 -6.02 1.46 3.33
CA ASN A 492 -5.65 2.62 2.51
C ASN A 492 -6.85 3.49 2.13
N ALA A 493 -7.98 2.87 1.78
CA ALA A 493 -9.21 3.58 1.46
C ALA A 493 -9.77 4.36 2.66
N GLN A 494 -9.74 3.75 3.85
CA GLN A 494 -10.17 4.39 5.09
C GLN A 494 -9.26 5.58 5.45
N LEU A 495 -7.94 5.39 5.40
CA LEU A 495 -6.96 6.46 5.63
C LEU A 495 -7.11 7.62 4.64
N TYR A 496 -7.40 7.32 3.37
CA TYR A 496 -7.63 8.35 2.35
C TYR A 496 -8.92 9.14 2.64
N ALA A 497 -9.99 8.46 3.03
CA ALA A 497 -11.25 9.10 3.41
C ALA A 497 -11.07 10.04 4.61
N GLU A 498 -10.38 9.58 5.67
CA GLU A 498 -10.06 10.39 6.85
C GLU A 498 -9.19 11.60 6.49
N THR A 499 -8.13 11.40 5.72
CA THR A 499 -7.23 12.49 5.28
C THR A 499 -7.99 13.55 4.49
N ARG A 500 -8.88 13.14 3.60
CA ARG A 500 -9.71 14.06 2.81
C ARG A 500 -10.68 14.84 3.70
N GLN A 501 -11.32 14.19 4.67
CA GLN A 501 -12.20 14.87 5.64
C GLN A 501 -11.44 15.92 6.44
N TYR A 502 -10.23 15.62 6.91
CA TYR A 502 -9.38 16.62 7.59
C TYR A 502 -9.00 17.76 6.66
N ALA A 503 -8.62 17.49 5.41
CA ALA A 503 -8.29 18.52 4.44
C ALA A 503 -9.47 19.46 4.16
N ASP A 504 -10.68 18.90 3.99
CA ASP A 504 -11.90 19.68 3.79
C ASP A 504 -12.25 20.52 5.03
N ALA A 505 -12.08 19.97 6.23
CA ALA A 505 -12.30 20.71 7.49
C ALA A 505 -11.30 21.88 7.64
N ILE A 506 -10.01 21.66 7.36
CA ILE A 506 -8.98 22.70 7.38
C ILE A 506 -9.27 23.78 6.33
N ALA A 507 -9.66 23.38 5.11
CA ALA A 507 -10.01 24.32 4.05
C ALA A 507 -11.21 25.19 4.43
N LYS A 508 -12.24 24.58 5.04
CA LYS A 508 -13.43 25.29 5.54
C LYS A 508 -13.08 26.28 6.65
N GLU A 509 -12.26 25.87 7.62
CA GLU A 509 -11.85 26.76 8.71
C GLU A 509 -10.97 27.91 8.20
N ARG A 510 -10.03 27.63 7.29
CA ARG A 510 -9.21 28.66 6.64
C ARG A 510 -10.07 29.68 5.88
N SER A 511 -11.05 29.20 5.11
CA SER A 511 -11.99 30.08 4.39
C SER A 511 -12.82 30.95 5.35
N ARG A 512 -13.25 30.38 6.49
CA ARG A 512 -13.98 31.13 7.53
C ARG A 512 -13.13 32.24 8.15
N LEU A 513 -11.89 31.95 8.53
CA LEU A 513 -10.97 32.95 9.07
C LEU A 513 -10.68 34.06 8.05
N GLN A 514 -10.49 33.70 6.78
CA GLN A 514 -10.26 34.68 5.73
C GLN A 514 -11.47 35.59 5.48
N ALA A 515 -12.69 35.04 5.50
CA ALA A 515 -13.92 35.84 5.40
C ALA A 515 -14.08 36.82 6.58
N LEU A 516 -13.69 36.44 7.80
CA LEU A 516 -13.70 37.35 8.96
C LEU A 516 -12.70 38.51 8.78
N ILE A 517 -11.51 38.23 8.26
CA ILE A 517 -10.47 39.24 8.00
C ILE A 517 -10.88 40.19 6.86
N GLU A 518 -11.49 39.65 5.80
CA GLU A 518 -11.94 40.43 4.63
C GLU A 518 -13.19 41.27 4.92
N SER A 519 -14.05 40.85 5.86
CA SER A 519 -15.25 41.60 6.26
C SER A 519 -14.98 42.68 7.31
N SER A 520 -13.78 42.70 7.91
CA SER A 520 -13.37 43.78 8.82
C SER A 520 -13.37 45.13 8.09
N ARG A 521 -13.75 46.19 8.79
CA ARG A 521 -13.62 47.58 8.29
C ARG A 521 -12.24 48.15 8.53
N ASP A 522 -11.52 47.60 9.50
CA ASP A 522 -10.16 47.99 9.84
C ASP A 522 -9.16 47.33 8.90
N GLY A 523 -8.07 48.05 8.62
CA GLY A 523 -6.93 47.51 7.92
C GLY A 523 -6.17 46.53 8.80
N ILE A 524 -6.06 45.29 8.37
CA ILE A 524 -5.34 44.23 9.08
C ILE A 524 -4.11 43.84 8.28
N ILE A 525 -2.95 43.90 8.92
CA ILE A 525 -1.67 43.45 8.37
C ILE A 525 -0.98 42.56 9.40
N LEU A 526 -0.68 41.31 9.06
CA LEU A 526 0.18 40.45 9.86
C LEU A 526 1.58 40.44 9.25
N ILE A 527 2.60 40.82 10.01
CA ILE A 527 3.99 40.87 9.58
C ILE A 527 4.75 39.74 10.28
N GLY A 528 5.36 38.85 9.50
CA GLY A 528 6.19 37.76 10.02
C GLY A 528 7.50 38.24 10.62
N MET A 529 8.22 37.35 11.30
CA MET A 529 9.53 37.64 11.89
C MET A 529 10.62 37.99 10.87
N ASP A 530 10.44 37.55 9.62
CA ASP A 530 11.27 37.89 8.47
C ASP A 530 10.89 39.23 7.82
N GLN A 531 10.00 39.99 8.44
CA GLN A 531 9.47 41.28 7.98
C GLN A 531 8.68 41.19 6.66
N ARG A 532 8.14 40.01 6.34
CA ARG A 532 7.20 39.83 5.22
C ARG A 532 5.76 39.91 5.70
N MET A 533 4.89 40.45 4.86
CA MET A 533 3.45 40.52 5.16
C MET A 533 2.82 39.14 4.93
N LEU A 534 2.39 38.46 5.99
CA LEU A 534 1.74 37.15 5.94
C LEU A 534 0.25 37.25 5.63
N VAL A 535 -0.39 38.32 6.11
CA VAL A 535 -1.81 38.62 5.87
C VAL A 535 -1.94 40.10 5.60
N VAL A 536 -2.72 40.46 4.59
CA VAL A 536 -3.13 41.84 4.30
C VAL A 536 -4.60 41.77 3.87
N ASN A 537 -5.46 42.67 4.36
CA ASN A 537 -6.84 42.77 3.88
C ASN A 537 -7.05 44.00 2.98
N ALA A 538 -8.15 44.04 2.23
CA ALA A 538 -8.45 45.16 1.31
C ALA A 538 -8.56 46.54 2.00
N PRO A 539 -9.16 46.65 3.21
CA PRO A 539 -9.13 47.89 3.98
C PRO A 539 -7.70 48.39 4.27
N ALA A 540 -6.74 47.52 4.58
CA ALA A 540 -5.35 47.93 4.85
C ALA A 540 -4.73 48.60 3.63
N LEU A 541 -4.91 48.03 2.43
CA LEU A 541 -4.44 48.64 1.19
C LEU A 541 -5.10 49.99 0.93
N THR A 542 -6.41 50.08 1.20
CA THR A 542 -7.19 51.32 0.99
C THR A 542 -6.74 52.43 1.95
N LEU A 543 -6.55 52.12 3.23
CA LEU A 543 -6.15 53.08 4.27
C LEU A 543 -4.71 53.57 4.08
N LEU A 544 -3.83 52.71 3.58
CA LEU A 544 -2.43 53.05 3.29
C LEU A 544 -2.20 53.55 1.85
N HIS A 545 -3.24 53.62 1.01
CA HIS A 545 -3.16 53.94 -0.43
C HIS A 545 -2.17 53.06 -1.22
N LEU A 546 -2.14 51.77 -0.92
CA LEU A 546 -1.37 50.77 -1.66
C LEU A 546 -2.19 50.24 -2.85
N ALA A 547 -1.56 50.13 -4.02
CA ALA A 547 -2.21 49.65 -5.24
C ALA A 547 -2.21 48.11 -5.33
N GLY A 548 -3.19 47.53 -6.03
CA GLY A 548 -3.28 46.08 -6.28
C GLY A 548 -4.32 45.37 -5.41
N ARG A 549 -4.27 44.05 -5.40
CA ARG A 549 -5.12 43.18 -4.57
C ARG A 549 -4.34 42.72 -3.34
N PRO A 550 -5.02 42.34 -2.23
CA PRO A 550 -4.34 41.85 -1.04
C PRO A 550 -3.39 40.68 -1.32
N GLU A 551 -3.75 39.79 -2.25
CA GLU A 551 -2.94 38.65 -2.70
C GLU A 551 -1.56 39.07 -3.26
N ASP A 552 -1.46 40.24 -3.91
CA ASP A 552 -0.22 40.74 -4.49
C ASP A 552 0.80 41.16 -3.41
N TRP A 553 0.30 41.49 -2.21
CA TRP A 553 1.07 41.96 -1.07
C TRP A 553 1.42 40.85 -0.07
N VAL A 554 0.76 39.69 -0.16
CA VAL A 554 1.10 38.53 0.67
C VAL A 554 2.52 38.06 0.31
N ASN A 555 3.31 37.79 1.34
CA ASN A 555 4.71 37.41 1.32
C ASN A 555 5.68 38.48 0.78
N GLN A 556 5.21 39.70 0.53
CA GLN A 556 6.08 40.82 0.17
C GLN A 556 6.74 41.44 1.41
N PRO A 557 7.98 41.94 1.31
CA PRO A 557 8.63 42.68 2.39
C PRO A 557 7.84 43.95 2.73
N ILE A 558 7.70 44.25 4.03
CA ILE A 558 7.03 45.49 4.48
C ILE A 558 7.73 46.76 3.98
N GLN A 559 9.02 46.68 3.64
CA GLN A 559 9.81 47.77 3.08
C GLN A 559 9.22 48.31 1.77
N ASP A 560 8.60 47.44 0.96
CA ASP A 560 8.02 47.85 -0.31
C ASP A 560 6.79 48.75 -0.09
N ALA A 561 5.96 48.42 0.91
CA ALA A 561 4.85 49.29 1.33
C ALA A 561 5.36 50.62 1.90
N LEU A 562 6.43 50.59 2.72
CA LEU A 562 7.04 51.79 3.28
C LEU A 562 7.62 52.73 2.20
N ALA A 563 8.18 52.18 1.11
CA ALA A 563 8.71 52.95 -0.01
C ALA A 563 7.60 53.68 -0.81
N ILE A 564 6.39 53.13 -0.84
CA ILE A 564 5.23 53.81 -1.42
C ILE A 564 4.74 54.93 -0.48
N LEU A 565 4.61 54.63 0.81
CA LEU A 565 4.18 55.60 1.83
C LEU A 565 5.11 56.82 1.92
N GLU A 566 6.41 56.67 1.62
CA GLU A 566 7.37 57.78 1.60
C GLU A 566 6.93 58.93 0.68
N ARG A 567 6.25 58.63 -0.42
CA ARG A 567 5.86 59.62 -1.43
C ARG A 567 4.66 60.48 -1.04
N HIS A 568 3.74 59.95 -0.24
CA HIS A 568 2.46 60.63 0.06
C HIS A 568 2.10 60.72 1.56
N ALA A 569 2.79 59.98 2.43
CA ALA A 569 2.58 59.98 3.88
C ALA A 569 3.91 59.78 4.65
N PRO A 570 4.87 60.73 4.55
CA PRO A 570 6.21 60.58 5.15
C PRO A 570 6.18 60.48 6.68
N TYR A 571 5.20 61.10 7.34
CA TYR A 571 4.99 60.99 8.78
C TYR A 571 4.53 59.60 9.20
N ALA A 572 3.62 58.99 8.44
CA ALA A 572 3.17 57.61 8.66
C ALA A 572 4.34 56.62 8.54
N ARG A 573 5.16 56.75 7.49
CA ARG A 573 6.38 55.96 7.35
C ARG A 573 7.29 56.08 8.56
N ARG A 574 7.51 57.31 9.06
CA ARG A 574 8.40 57.53 10.22
C ARG A 574 7.84 56.88 11.49
N ALA A 575 6.52 56.97 11.71
CA ALA A 575 5.86 56.31 12.82
C ALA A 575 6.02 54.78 12.75
N ILE A 576 5.75 54.18 11.59
CA ILE A 576 5.89 52.73 11.38
C ILE A 576 7.35 52.29 11.55
N LEU A 577 8.32 53.02 11.00
CA LEU A 577 9.74 52.71 11.18
C LEU A 577 10.21 52.80 12.64
N ASN A 578 9.73 53.79 13.39
CA ASN A 578 10.04 53.92 14.81
C ASN A 578 9.48 52.73 15.60
N GLU A 579 8.25 52.33 15.31
CA GLU A 579 7.61 51.19 15.96
C GLU A 579 8.28 49.86 15.59
N MET A 580 8.67 49.68 14.32
CA MET A 580 9.45 48.52 13.88
C MET A 580 10.81 48.43 14.57
N ARG A 581 11.47 49.56 14.85
CA ARG A 581 12.75 49.58 15.59
C ARG A 581 12.56 49.24 17.05
N ARG A 582 11.48 49.74 17.68
CA ARG A 582 11.09 49.41 19.04
C ARG A 582 10.98 47.88 19.16
N THR A 583 10.11 47.30 18.35
CA THR A 583 9.65 45.92 18.49
C THR A 583 10.63 44.79 18.15
N GLN A 584 11.89 45.09 17.80
CA GLN A 584 12.95 44.11 17.49
C GLN A 584 13.34 43.23 18.69
N MET A 585 13.02 43.61 19.93
CA MET A 585 13.40 42.86 21.14
C MET A 585 12.36 41.83 21.63
N GLY A 586 11.20 41.72 20.97
CA GLY A 586 10.33 40.54 21.09
C GLY A 586 9.36 40.44 22.28
N ASP A 587 9.48 41.26 23.33
CA ASP A 587 8.62 41.18 24.53
C ASP A 587 8.01 42.53 24.98
N GLU A 588 7.92 43.47 24.04
CA GLU A 588 7.47 44.83 24.32
C GLU A 588 5.94 44.96 24.32
N PRO A 589 5.37 45.85 25.17
CA PRO A 589 3.94 46.11 25.24
C PRO A 589 3.38 46.55 23.88
N PRO A 590 2.04 46.40 23.67
CA PRO A 590 1.37 46.88 22.47
C PRO A 590 1.79 48.31 22.11
N GLY A 591 2.11 48.53 20.84
CA GLY A 591 2.34 49.88 20.32
C GLY A 591 1.03 50.44 19.82
N GLU A 592 0.70 51.66 20.23
CA GLU A 592 -0.44 52.38 19.67
C GLU A 592 -0.04 53.81 19.31
N GLY A 593 -0.77 54.38 18.35
CA GLY A 593 -0.59 55.78 18.01
C GLY A 593 -1.52 56.23 16.88
N GLU A 594 -1.26 57.44 16.40
CA GLU A 594 -1.98 58.00 15.25
C GLU A 594 -0.97 58.56 14.24
N PHE A 595 -1.26 58.43 12.96
CA PHE A 595 -0.55 59.12 11.89
C PHE A 595 -1.50 59.58 10.79
N ASP A 596 -1.09 60.61 10.05
CA ASP A 596 -1.86 61.13 8.94
C ASP A 596 -1.48 60.43 7.62
N VAL A 597 -2.49 59.94 6.92
CA VAL A 597 -2.42 59.49 5.52
C VAL A 597 -3.45 60.31 4.73
N PRO A 598 -3.08 61.51 4.24
CA PRO A 598 -4.04 62.48 3.72
C PRO A 598 -5.00 61.88 2.68
N PRO A 599 -6.33 62.12 2.79
CA PRO A 599 -7.00 63.04 3.73
C PRO A 599 -7.39 62.42 5.09
N ARG A 600 -6.95 61.19 5.38
CA ARG A 600 -7.38 60.42 6.54
C ARG A 600 -6.42 60.52 7.71
N LYS A 601 -6.99 60.42 8.92
CA LYS A 601 -6.24 60.21 10.15
C LYS A 601 -6.40 58.78 10.60
N ILE A 602 -5.30 58.04 10.68
CA ILE A 602 -5.29 56.61 10.95
C ILE A 602 -4.80 56.38 12.38
N HIS A 603 -5.62 55.73 13.18
CA HIS A 603 -5.21 55.13 14.44
C HIS A 603 -4.63 53.74 14.15
N TRP A 604 -3.49 53.42 14.74
CA TRP A 604 -2.84 52.13 14.53
C TRP A 604 -2.55 51.44 15.87
N LEU A 605 -2.71 50.12 15.87
CA LEU A 605 -2.39 49.25 16.98
C LEU A 605 -1.48 48.11 16.51
N ASN A 606 -0.38 47.89 17.21
CA ASN A 606 0.62 46.88 16.93
C ASN A 606 0.68 45.86 18.07
N LEU A 607 0.30 44.61 17.79
CA LEU A 607 0.19 43.53 18.75
C LEU A 607 1.19 42.41 18.42
N SER A 608 1.77 41.77 19.44
CA SER A 608 2.55 40.54 19.24
C SER A 608 1.62 39.34 19.04
N VAL A 609 1.86 38.55 17.99
CA VAL A 609 1.12 37.30 17.73
C VAL A 609 2.01 36.12 18.09
N MET A 610 1.56 35.31 19.05
CA MET A 610 2.29 34.16 19.58
C MET A 610 1.63 32.85 19.12
N THR A 611 2.44 31.85 18.78
CA THR A 611 1.98 30.45 18.64
C THR A 611 2.65 29.64 19.73
N GLY A 612 1.94 29.36 20.81
CA GLY A 612 2.54 28.78 22.03
C GLY A 612 3.57 29.74 22.65
N LYS A 613 4.84 29.31 22.73
CA LYS A 613 5.97 30.13 23.22
C LYS A 613 6.77 30.81 22.10
N THR A 614 6.50 30.49 20.84
CA THR A 614 7.23 31.05 19.70
C THR A 614 6.48 32.23 19.12
N PRO A 615 7.12 33.40 18.95
CA PRO A 615 6.47 34.56 18.39
C PRO A 615 6.37 34.38 16.86
N LEU A 616 5.15 34.47 16.32
CA LEU A 616 4.86 34.27 14.89
C LEU A 616 5.10 35.55 14.09
N GLY A 617 4.84 36.70 14.70
CA GLY A 617 4.93 37.99 14.05
C GLY A 617 4.22 39.10 14.81
N ARG A 618 3.91 40.18 14.10
CA ARG A 618 3.22 41.38 14.61
C ARG A 618 1.94 41.63 13.82
N LEU A 619 0.82 41.79 14.52
CA LEU A 619 -0.46 42.16 13.95
C LEU A 619 -0.63 43.68 14.06
N VAL A 620 -0.70 44.35 12.91
CA VAL A 620 -0.98 45.77 12.79
C VAL A 620 -2.43 45.96 12.38
N MET A 621 -3.21 46.63 13.22
CA MET A 621 -4.57 47.06 12.91
C MET A 621 -4.59 48.57 12.64
N LEU A 622 -5.36 48.99 11.65
CA LEU A 622 -5.47 50.37 11.16
C LEU A 622 -6.94 50.77 11.12
N SER A 623 -7.31 51.80 11.88
CA SER A 623 -8.67 52.32 11.95
C SER A 623 -8.72 53.77 11.48
N ASP A 624 -9.71 54.11 10.65
CA ASP A 624 -9.95 55.49 10.21
C ASP A 624 -10.72 56.24 11.29
N VAL A 625 -10.06 57.21 11.94
CA VAL A 625 -10.64 58.02 13.04
C VAL A 625 -10.92 59.47 12.60
N THR A 626 -10.95 59.71 11.29
CA THR A 626 -11.07 61.06 10.73
C THR A 626 -12.35 61.75 11.17
N LYS A 627 -13.47 61.03 11.19
CA LYS A 627 -14.79 61.59 11.52
C LYS A 627 -14.89 61.90 13.01
N GLU A 628 -14.39 61.01 13.85
CA GLU A 628 -14.39 61.11 15.30
C GLU A 628 -13.58 62.34 15.73
N ARG A 629 -12.36 62.48 15.19
CA ARG A 629 -11.49 63.64 15.48
C ARG A 629 -12.03 64.96 14.91
N LEU A 630 -12.75 64.92 13.79
CA LEU A 630 -13.42 66.11 13.27
C LEU A 630 -14.58 66.54 14.17
N LEU A 631 -15.42 65.60 14.62
CA LEU A 631 -16.55 65.89 15.50
C LEU A 631 -16.09 66.43 16.85
N GLU A 632 -15.03 65.84 17.42
CA GLU A 632 -14.42 66.30 18.66
C GLU A 632 -13.95 67.76 18.53
N ARG A 633 -13.19 68.09 17.49
CA ARG A 633 -12.75 69.47 17.21
C ARG A 633 -13.92 70.43 16.99
N MET A 634 -14.92 70.05 16.20
CA MET A 634 -16.09 70.91 15.95
C MET A 634 -16.86 71.22 17.23
N ARG A 635 -17.01 70.22 18.12
CA ARG A 635 -17.67 70.41 19.42
C ARG A 635 -16.90 71.43 20.27
N ASP A 636 -15.58 71.31 20.33
CA ASP A 636 -14.74 72.16 21.14
C ASP A 636 -14.72 73.62 20.60
N ASP A 637 -14.60 73.80 19.27
CA ASP A 637 -14.65 75.11 18.61
C ASP A 637 -16.00 75.82 18.82
N LEU A 638 -17.11 75.09 18.70
CA LEU A 638 -18.46 75.62 18.94
C LEU A 638 -18.62 76.11 20.38
N THR A 639 -18.16 75.30 21.34
CA THR A 639 -18.27 75.62 22.77
C THR A 639 -17.47 76.88 23.11
N HIS A 640 -16.23 76.98 22.59
CA HIS A 640 -15.39 78.15 22.82
C HIS A 640 -15.99 79.44 22.21
N THR A 641 -16.52 79.35 20.99
CA THR A 641 -17.07 80.51 20.27
C THR A 641 -18.37 81.01 20.90
N MET A 642 -19.31 80.11 21.21
CA MET A 642 -20.61 80.49 21.80
C MET A 642 -20.44 81.23 23.13
N VAL A 643 -19.50 80.80 23.96
CA VAL A 643 -19.30 81.45 25.25
C VAL A 643 -18.71 82.85 25.08
N HIS A 644 -17.69 83.02 24.22
CA HIS A 644 -17.12 84.34 23.97
C HIS A 644 -18.20 85.35 23.54
N ASP A 645 -19.09 84.94 22.64
CA ASP A 645 -20.13 85.80 22.09
C ASP A 645 -21.26 86.10 23.08
N LEU A 646 -21.52 85.24 24.06
CA LEU A 646 -22.47 85.49 25.14
C LEU A 646 -21.87 86.35 26.27
N ARG A 647 -20.59 86.17 26.59
CA ARG A 647 -19.91 86.89 27.67
C ARG A 647 -19.79 88.39 27.38
N ASN A 648 -19.47 88.75 26.13
CA ASN A 648 -19.26 90.14 25.73
C ASN A 648 -20.48 91.05 25.94
N PRO A 649 -21.69 90.74 25.42
CA PRO A 649 -22.86 91.58 25.63
C PRO A 649 -23.30 91.61 27.10
N LEU A 650 -23.21 90.49 27.83
CA LEU A 650 -23.56 90.44 29.26
C LEU A 650 -22.62 91.30 30.12
N THR A 651 -21.33 91.31 29.80
CA THR A 651 -20.34 92.17 30.48
C THR A 651 -20.63 93.64 30.21
N ALA A 652 -20.99 94.00 28.98
CA ALA A 652 -21.38 95.37 28.63
C ALA A 652 -22.66 95.82 29.36
N ILE A 653 -23.69 94.95 29.43
CA ILE A 653 -24.93 95.21 30.17
C ILE A 653 -24.63 95.37 31.67
N SER A 654 -23.83 94.48 32.25
CA SER A 654 -23.44 94.54 33.67
C SER A 654 -22.66 95.81 34.00
N GLY A 655 -21.75 96.23 33.11
CA GLY A 655 -21.00 97.48 33.24
C GLY A 655 -21.91 98.72 33.16
N ALA A 656 -22.85 98.74 32.22
CA ALA A 656 -23.82 99.83 32.08
C ALA A 656 -24.73 99.94 33.31
N ILE A 657 -25.24 98.81 33.82
CA ILE A 657 -25.99 98.76 35.08
C ILE A 657 -25.11 99.31 36.21
N SER A 658 -23.90 98.79 36.43
CA SER A 658 -23.03 99.23 37.52
C SER A 658 -22.68 100.72 37.49
N LEU A 659 -22.54 101.33 36.30
CA LEU A 659 -22.29 102.77 36.14
C LEU A 659 -23.51 103.64 36.49
N LEU A 660 -24.70 103.16 36.13
CA LEU A 660 -25.96 103.83 36.44
C LEU A 660 -26.31 103.70 37.93
N ASP A 661 -26.01 102.57 38.57
CA ASP A 661 -26.20 102.36 40.02
C ASP A 661 -25.45 103.43 40.82
N LYS A 662 -24.18 103.67 40.48
CA LYS A 662 -23.33 104.70 41.11
C LYS A 662 -23.84 106.13 40.92
N ARG A 663 -24.64 106.41 39.88
CA ARG A 663 -25.15 107.76 39.58
C ARG A 663 -26.56 108.02 40.11
N LEU A 664 -27.37 106.97 40.24
CA LEU A 664 -28.80 107.07 40.55
C LEU A 664 -29.19 106.48 41.92
N ALA A 665 -28.24 105.92 42.67
CA ALA A 665 -28.46 105.24 43.95
C ALA A 665 -29.47 105.95 44.88
N ASP A 666 -29.38 107.29 45.00
CA ASP A 666 -30.18 108.07 45.96
C ASP A 666 -31.48 108.66 45.37
N THR A 667 -31.78 108.40 44.09
CA THR A 667 -32.91 109.05 43.35
C THR A 667 -33.95 108.08 42.83
N LEU A 668 -33.75 106.78 43.01
CA LEU A 668 -34.67 105.73 42.55
C LEU A 668 -35.87 105.59 43.50
N SER A 669 -37.06 105.46 42.93
CA SER A 669 -38.24 105.06 43.73
C SER A 669 -38.09 103.60 44.23
N PRO A 670 -38.78 103.20 45.31
CA PRO A 670 -38.73 101.81 45.80
C PRO A 670 -39.07 100.76 44.73
N SER A 671 -40.04 101.05 43.85
CA SER A 671 -40.41 100.15 42.75
C SER A 671 -39.36 100.11 41.62
N GLN A 672 -38.67 101.23 41.36
CA GLN A 672 -37.56 101.28 40.41
C GLN A 672 -36.33 100.55 40.95
N ARG A 673 -36.05 100.65 42.26
CA ARG A 673 -34.97 99.93 42.91
C ARG A 673 -35.19 98.41 42.85
N GLN A 674 -36.43 97.96 43.03
CA GLN A 674 -36.75 96.54 42.88
C GLN A 674 -36.49 96.01 41.46
N LEU A 675 -36.92 96.74 40.42
CA LEU A 675 -36.64 96.36 39.01
C LEU A 675 -35.14 96.40 38.69
N TRP A 676 -34.43 97.35 39.29
CA TRP A 676 -32.99 97.50 39.18
C TRP A 676 -32.23 96.29 39.72
N ASP A 677 -32.55 95.91 40.96
CA ASP A 677 -31.93 94.78 41.63
C ASP A 677 -32.22 93.48 40.86
N ILE A 678 -33.43 93.32 40.31
CA ILE A 678 -33.77 92.18 39.42
C ILE A 678 -32.87 92.15 38.18
N ALA A 679 -32.68 93.28 37.49
CA ALA A 679 -31.85 93.34 36.28
C ALA A 679 -30.37 93.08 36.57
N GLN A 680 -29.84 93.64 37.66
CA GLN A 680 -28.47 93.42 38.10
C GLN A 680 -28.23 91.96 38.49
N ASN A 681 -29.14 91.37 39.28
CA ASN A 681 -29.06 89.98 39.70
C ASN A 681 -29.17 89.01 38.52
N ASN A 682 -30.09 89.24 37.59
CA ASN A 682 -30.23 88.39 36.39
C ASN A 682 -29.00 88.46 35.47
N THR A 683 -28.42 89.66 35.28
CA THR A 683 -27.21 89.82 34.45
C THR A 683 -26.01 89.15 35.10
N GLY A 684 -25.83 89.34 36.42
CA GLY A 684 -24.78 88.68 37.19
C GLY A 684 -24.92 87.15 37.18
N MET A 685 -26.15 86.65 37.34
CA MET A 685 -26.45 85.23 37.23
C MET A 685 -26.08 84.68 35.86
N MET A 686 -26.49 85.33 34.76
CA MET A 686 -26.15 84.87 33.41
C MET A 686 -24.64 84.85 33.16
N LEU A 687 -23.90 85.88 33.60
CA LEU A 687 -22.44 85.92 33.46
C LEU A 687 -21.78 84.78 34.25
N GLY A 688 -22.29 84.49 35.46
CA GLY A 688 -21.87 83.35 36.28
C GLY A 688 -22.09 82.00 35.59
N LEU A 689 -23.24 81.81 34.93
CA LEU A 689 -23.56 80.59 34.18
C LEU A 689 -22.64 80.38 33.00
N VAL A 690 -22.42 81.44 32.22
CA VAL A 690 -21.56 81.42 31.04
C VAL A 690 -20.12 81.06 31.43
N ASN A 691 -19.61 81.62 32.53
CA ASN A 691 -18.29 81.27 33.06
C ASN A 691 -18.24 79.83 33.57
N ALA A 692 -19.27 79.38 34.31
CA ALA A 692 -19.34 78.00 34.80
C ALA A 692 -19.34 76.97 33.66
N ILE A 693 -19.99 77.25 32.53
CA ILE A 693 -19.98 76.36 31.35
C ILE A 693 -18.56 76.25 30.75
N LEU A 694 -17.82 77.36 30.64
CA LEU A 694 -16.43 77.31 30.18
C LEU A 694 -15.52 76.54 31.12
N ASP A 695 -15.65 76.78 32.41
CA ASP A 695 -14.82 76.13 33.41
C ASP A 695 -15.04 74.61 33.37
N ILE A 696 -16.31 74.20 33.29
CA ILE A 696 -16.70 72.80 33.08
C ILE A 696 -16.13 72.25 31.76
N SER A 697 -16.23 72.99 30.65
CA SER A 697 -15.71 72.56 29.36
C SER A 697 -14.19 72.37 29.36
N ARG A 698 -13.46 73.23 30.09
CA ARG A 698 -11.99 73.14 30.24
C ARG A 698 -11.58 72.01 31.17
N LEU A 699 -12.35 71.74 32.21
CA LEU A 699 -12.15 70.60 33.10
C LEU A 699 -12.39 69.28 32.36
N GLU A 700 -13.44 69.19 31.52
CA GLU A 700 -13.72 67.99 30.70
C GLU A 700 -12.65 67.71 29.64
N SER A 701 -12.05 68.75 29.06
CA SER A 701 -10.97 68.59 28.10
C SER A 701 -9.59 68.41 28.75
N GLN A 702 -9.51 68.37 30.09
CA GLN A 702 -8.25 68.34 30.87
C GLN A 702 -7.30 69.51 30.53
N GLN A 703 -7.85 70.65 30.10
CA GLN A 703 -7.10 71.84 29.70
C GLN A 703 -7.11 72.95 30.75
N MET A 704 -7.72 72.72 31.92
CA MET A 704 -7.68 73.67 33.03
C MET A 704 -6.31 73.61 33.72
N PRO A 705 -5.49 74.68 33.67
CA PRO A 705 -4.26 74.73 34.46
C PRO A 705 -4.63 74.84 35.94
N LEU A 706 -4.12 73.94 36.77
CA LEU A 706 -4.29 73.97 38.22
C LEU A 706 -3.06 74.64 38.85
N GLU A 707 -3.27 75.70 39.63
CA GLU A 707 -2.20 76.39 40.35
C GLU A 707 -2.19 75.89 41.80
N HIS A 708 -1.49 74.78 42.05
CA HIS A 708 -1.42 74.23 43.40
C HIS A 708 -0.53 75.09 44.32
N THR A 709 -1.10 75.50 45.46
CA THR A 709 -0.41 76.24 46.53
C THR A 709 -0.70 75.60 47.90
N LEU A 710 0.09 75.96 48.91
CA LEU A 710 -0.14 75.55 50.30
C LEU A 710 -1.16 76.46 50.95
N ILE A 711 -2.32 75.92 51.30
CA ILE A 711 -3.47 76.70 51.76
C ILE A 711 -3.84 76.32 53.19
N SER A 712 -4.16 77.33 54.00
CA SER A 712 -4.76 77.21 55.32
C SER A 712 -6.27 77.06 55.21
N LEU A 713 -6.81 75.87 55.49
CA LEU A 713 -8.26 75.62 55.39
C LEU A 713 -9.07 76.47 56.38
N SER A 714 -8.53 76.79 57.56
CA SER A 714 -9.22 77.63 58.54
C SER A 714 -9.44 79.05 58.00
N ASP A 715 -8.43 79.62 57.35
CA ASP A 715 -8.50 80.98 56.81
C ASP A 715 -9.46 81.02 55.61
N LEU A 716 -9.37 80.00 54.75
CA LEU A 716 -10.24 79.87 53.58
C LEU A 716 -11.71 79.73 53.95
N VAL A 717 -12.03 78.87 54.94
CA VAL A 717 -13.41 78.68 55.41
C VAL A 717 -13.94 79.94 56.10
N THR A 718 -13.10 80.61 56.90
CA THR A 718 -13.48 81.86 57.58
C THR A 718 -13.86 82.94 56.56
N ASP A 719 -13.03 83.15 55.55
CA ASP A 719 -13.27 84.12 54.47
C ASP A 719 -14.54 83.80 53.66
N VAL A 720 -14.80 82.51 53.39
CA VAL A 720 -16.03 82.07 52.72
C VAL A 720 -17.27 82.35 53.58
N LEU A 721 -17.24 82.05 54.87
CA LEU A 721 -18.36 82.28 55.78
C LEU A 721 -18.61 83.78 56.02
N GLU A 722 -17.56 84.59 56.15
CA GLU A 722 -17.67 86.05 56.27
C GLU A 722 -18.35 86.66 55.03
N THR A 723 -17.94 86.23 53.83
CA THR A 723 -18.53 86.69 52.57
C THR A 723 -20.02 86.33 52.45
N GLN A 724 -20.43 85.20 53.03
CA GLN A 724 -21.82 84.71 52.99
C GLN A 724 -22.67 85.16 54.19
N SER A 725 -22.06 85.82 55.18
CA SER A 725 -22.72 86.22 56.44
C SER A 725 -23.94 87.12 56.23
N LEU A 726 -23.89 88.04 55.25
CA LEU A 726 -25.00 88.96 54.96
C LEU A 726 -26.22 88.21 54.42
N LEU A 727 -26.00 87.22 53.56
CA LEU A 727 -27.06 86.37 52.99
C LEU A 727 -27.67 85.44 54.05
N ALA A 728 -26.85 84.96 54.99
CA ALA A 728 -27.32 84.19 56.13
C ALA A 728 -28.12 85.06 57.11
N ALA A 729 -27.69 86.29 57.37
CA ALA A 729 -28.35 87.23 58.26
C ALA A 729 -29.74 87.65 57.76
N ASP A 730 -29.92 87.81 56.45
CA ASP A 730 -31.22 88.13 55.83
C ASP A 730 -32.30 87.06 56.14
N LYS A 731 -31.87 85.79 56.29
CA LYS A 731 -32.71 84.66 56.69
C LYS A 731 -32.63 84.30 58.18
N GLY A 732 -31.86 85.04 58.98
CA GLY A 732 -31.60 84.72 60.39
C GLY A 732 -30.93 83.36 60.62
N LEU A 733 -30.08 82.89 59.70
CA LEU A 733 -29.36 81.61 59.81
C LEU A 733 -28.11 81.74 60.69
N HIS A 734 -27.79 80.66 61.42
CA HIS A 734 -26.54 80.55 62.17
C HIS A 734 -25.45 79.88 61.32
N LEU A 735 -24.34 80.60 61.07
CA LEU A 735 -23.16 80.05 60.42
C LEU A 735 -22.13 79.63 61.48
N GLU A 736 -21.72 78.36 61.44
CA GLU A 736 -20.75 77.79 62.38
C GLU A 736 -19.53 77.25 61.64
N SER A 737 -18.34 77.56 62.16
CA SER A 737 -17.07 76.98 61.71
C SER A 737 -16.51 76.09 62.82
N ASP A 738 -16.37 74.81 62.54
CA ASP A 738 -15.72 73.82 63.41
C ASP A 738 -14.50 73.24 62.66
N VAL A 739 -13.59 74.15 62.29
CA VAL A 739 -12.34 73.85 61.58
C VAL A 739 -11.17 74.10 62.54
N PRO A 740 -10.48 73.05 63.01
CA PRO A 740 -9.35 73.22 63.93
C PRO A 740 -8.19 73.99 63.29
N LEU A 741 -7.67 75.01 64.00
CA LEU A 741 -6.48 75.77 63.62
C LEU A 741 -5.20 74.91 63.53
N THR A 742 -5.24 73.68 64.05
CA THR A 742 -4.11 72.74 64.11
C THR A 742 -4.03 71.80 62.91
N LEU A 743 -4.90 71.95 61.90
CA LEU A 743 -4.87 71.11 60.70
C LEU A 743 -3.65 71.45 59.83
N PRO A 744 -3.02 70.44 59.18
CA PRO A 744 -1.93 70.68 58.24
C PRO A 744 -2.44 71.44 57.00
N PRO A 745 -1.59 72.24 56.34
CA PRO A 745 -1.96 72.91 55.09
C PRO A 745 -2.29 71.88 54.00
N VAL A 746 -3.19 72.25 53.09
CA VAL A 746 -3.57 71.43 51.92
C VAL A 746 -2.83 71.89 50.68
N TRP A 747 -2.58 70.95 49.76
CA TRP A 747 -1.98 71.22 48.45
C TRP A 747 -3.08 71.22 47.39
N ALA A 748 -3.57 72.40 47.03
CA ALA A 748 -4.68 72.55 46.09
C ALA A 748 -4.66 73.94 45.42
N ASP A 749 -5.53 74.16 44.44
CA ASP A 749 -5.77 75.48 43.86
C ASP A 749 -6.73 76.29 44.76
N GLU A 750 -6.22 77.37 45.36
CA GLU A 750 -6.96 78.17 46.34
C GLU A 750 -8.24 78.76 45.74
N GLY A 751 -8.16 79.26 44.51
CA GLY A 751 -9.30 79.89 43.83
C GLY A 751 -10.42 78.89 43.53
N LEU A 752 -10.06 77.71 43.04
CA LEU A 752 -11.03 76.65 42.72
C LEU A 752 -11.64 76.05 43.98
N VAL A 753 -10.85 75.75 45.02
CA VAL A 753 -11.36 75.21 46.30
C VAL A 753 -12.25 76.23 47.02
N LYS A 754 -11.86 77.52 47.03
CA LYS A 754 -12.71 78.60 47.56
C LYS A 754 -14.08 78.62 46.88
N ARG A 755 -14.11 78.42 45.56
CA ARG A 755 -15.35 78.38 44.77
C ARG A 755 -16.18 77.12 45.04
N VAL A 756 -15.55 75.97 45.28
CA VAL A 756 -16.24 74.76 45.75
C VAL A 756 -16.93 75.04 47.08
N LEU A 757 -16.22 75.63 48.05
CA LEU A 757 -16.79 76.01 49.35
C LEU A 757 -17.94 77.04 49.20
N HIS A 758 -17.78 78.09 48.38
CA HIS A 758 -18.86 79.04 48.09
C HIS A 758 -20.09 78.36 47.50
N ASN A 759 -19.92 77.39 46.59
CA ASN A 759 -21.04 76.66 46.00
C ASN A 759 -21.77 75.77 47.02
N LEU A 760 -21.02 75.06 47.88
CA LEU A 760 -21.60 74.19 48.90
C LEU A 760 -22.29 74.99 50.02
N VAL A 761 -21.61 76.00 50.58
CA VAL A 761 -22.15 76.89 51.63
C VAL A 761 -23.31 77.73 51.07
N GLY A 762 -23.19 78.24 49.84
CA GLY A 762 -24.26 78.97 49.19
C GLY A 762 -25.51 78.11 48.95
N ASN A 763 -25.33 76.84 48.57
CA ASN A 763 -26.44 75.88 48.49
C ASN A 763 -27.07 75.64 49.87
N ALA A 764 -26.25 75.42 50.90
CA ALA A 764 -26.72 75.22 52.27
C ALA A 764 -27.57 76.41 52.77
N ILE A 765 -27.11 77.65 52.63
CA ILE A 765 -27.86 78.87 53.01
C ILE A 765 -29.17 78.99 52.24
N LYS A 766 -29.13 78.65 50.96
CA LYS A 766 -30.28 78.77 50.07
C LYS A 766 -31.40 77.79 50.40
N PHE A 767 -31.06 76.55 50.75
CA PHE A 767 -32.03 75.47 51.02
C PHE A 767 -32.35 75.26 52.50
N THR A 768 -31.68 75.98 53.41
CA THR A 768 -32.06 76.03 54.83
C THR A 768 -33.19 77.06 55.06
N PRO A 769 -34.28 76.67 55.76
CA PRO A 769 -35.33 77.59 56.22
C PRO A 769 -34.84 78.60 57.26
N ASP A 770 -35.58 79.70 57.44
CA ASP A 770 -35.22 80.77 58.38
C ASP A 770 -35.00 80.24 59.80
N GLY A 771 -33.92 80.71 60.46
CA GLY A 771 -33.52 80.24 61.80
C GLY A 771 -32.77 78.91 61.86
N GLY A 772 -32.45 78.28 60.73
CA GLY A 772 -31.63 77.07 60.67
C GLY A 772 -30.11 77.31 60.83
N THR A 773 -29.32 76.23 60.77
CA THR A 773 -27.86 76.26 60.96
C THR A 773 -27.12 75.67 59.77
N VAL A 774 -26.03 76.33 59.36
CA VAL A 774 -25.06 75.81 58.38
C VAL A 774 -23.71 75.70 59.06
N ARG A 775 -23.15 74.49 59.08
CA ARG A 775 -21.89 74.18 59.75
C ARG A 775 -20.85 73.66 58.76
N VAL A 776 -19.65 74.22 58.80
CA VAL A 776 -18.48 73.70 58.07
C VAL A 776 -17.52 73.06 59.05
N THR A 777 -17.19 71.79 58.84
CA THR A 777 -16.25 71.02 59.68
C THR A 777 -15.10 70.50 58.85
N ALA A 778 -13.90 70.42 59.43
CA ALA A 778 -12.77 69.76 58.78
C ALA A 778 -12.01 68.87 59.76
N GLN A 779 -11.66 67.65 59.33
CA GLN A 779 -10.96 66.67 60.15
C GLN A 779 -10.02 65.79 59.33
N THR A 780 -8.90 65.36 59.89
CA THR A 780 -8.03 64.36 59.24
C THR A 780 -8.76 63.02 59.15
N LYS A 781 -8.72 62.38 57.98
CA LYS A 781 -9.43 61.12 57.76
C LYS A 781 -8.79 59.99 58.57
N ALA A 782 -9.58 59.27 59.36
CA ALA A 782 -9.08 58.21 60.26
C ALA A 782 -8.32 57.07 59.55
N SER A 783 -8.57 56.87 58.24
CA SER A 783 -7.92 55.84 57.42
C SER A 783 -6.64 56.31 56.71
N ASP A 784 -6.40 57.61 56.60
CA ASP A 784 -5.30 58.19 55.83
C ASP A 784 -4.91 59.56 56.41
N GLN A 785 -3.78 59.63 57.12
CA GLN A 785 -3.28 60.85 57.75
C GLN A 785 -2.88 61.93 56.74
N SER A 786 -2.76 61.59 55.45
CA SER A 786 -2.41 62.53 54.39
C SER A 786 -3.61 63.25 53.77
N ARG A 787 -4.85 62.91 54.17
CA ARG A 787 -6.07 63.50 53.61
C ARG A 787 -6.94 64.15 54.68
N ILE A 788 -7.41 65.35 54.40
CA ILE A 788 -8.36 66.10 55.21
C ILE A 788 -9.75 65.95 54.60
N LEU A 789 -10.71 65.56 55.43
CA LEU A 789 -12.13 65.52 55.11
C LEU A 789 -12.76 66.86 55.48
N VAL A 790 -13.35 67.54 54.52
CA VAL A 790 -14.11 68.77 54.71
C VAL A 790 -15.58 68.48 54.46
N SER A 791 -16.45 68.87 55.40
CA SER A 791 -17.89 68.63 55.33
C SER A 791 -18.67 69.91 55.55
N VAL A 792 -19.67 70.15 54.71
CA VAL A 792 -20.63 71.25 54.83
C VAL A 792 -21.98 70.64 55.14
N SER A 793 -22.51 70.94 56.32
CA SER A 793 -23.79 70.40 56.82
C SER A 793 -24.80 71.52 57.01
N ASP A 794 -26.04 71.26 56.62
CA ASP A 794 -27.18 72.17 56.79
C ASP A 794 -28.35 71.50 57.50
N THR A 795 -29.29 72.30 58.05
CA THR A 795 -30.52 71.81 58.69
C THR A 795 -31.77 72.00 57.79
N GLY A 796 -31.60 71.91 56.47
CA GLY A 796 -32.65 72.11 55.47
C GLY A 796 -33.52 70.88 55.18
N SER A 797 -34.31 70.93 54.10
CA SER A 797 -35.35 69.93 53.77
C SER A 797 -34.85 68.56 53.30
N GLY A 798 -33.53 68.32 53.34
CA GLY A 798 -32.91 67.14 52.75
C GLY A 798 -33.04 67.07 51.22
N ILE A 799 -32.40 66.05 50.64
CA ILE A 799 -32.41 65.73 49.21
C ILE A 799 -33.18 64.41 48.96
N PRO A 800 -34.21 64.41 48.08
CA PRO A 800 -34.94 63.20 47.68
C PRO A 800 -34.02 62.10 47.13
N VAL A 801 -34.32 60.84 47.47
CA VAL A 801 -33.50 59.66 47.10
C VAL A 801 -33.36 59.51 45.59
N GLU A 802 -34.39 59.89 44.83
CA GLU A 802 -34.44 59.73 43.38
C GLU A 802 -33.42 60.61 42.62
N ILE A 803 -32.97 61.71 43.23
CA ILE A 803 -32.02 62.64 42.60
C ILE A 803 -30.59 62.51 43.14
N GLN A 804 -30.37 61.78 44.24
CA GLN A 804 -29.05 61.66 44.89
C GLN A 804 -27.95 61.12 43.97
N ASP A 805 -28.24 60.07 43.20
CA ASP A 805 -27.29 59.47 42.25
C ASP A 805 -26.92 60.38 41.07
N ARG A 806 -27.72 61.43 40.84
CA ARG A 806 -27.57 62.35 39.71
C ARG A 806 -27.19 63.78 40.14
N LEU A 807 -27.04 64.06 41.44
CA LEU A 807 -26.78 65.41 41.98
C LEU A 807 -25.58 66.12 41.34
N PHE A 808 -24.54 65.37 41.00
CA PHE A 808 -23.32 65.91 40.42
C PHE A 808 -23.31 65.89 38.87
N GLN A 809 -24.41 65.49 38.22
CA GLN A 809 -24.56 65.61 36.75
C GLN A 809 -24.94 67.04 36.37
N LYS A 810 -24.57 67.47 35.16
CA LYS A 810 -24.89 68.81 34.65
C LYS A 810 -26.41 69.00 34.52
N PHE A 811 -26.89 70.21 34.86
CA PHE A 811 -28.28 70.64 34.71
C PHE A 811 -29.30 69.87 35.55
N VAL A 812 -28.87 69.16 36.59
CA VAL A 812 -29.78 68.50 37.53
C VAL A 812 -30.21 69.50 38.60
N THR A 813 -31.52 69.72 38.71
CA THR A 813 -32.18 70.58 39.71
C THR A 813 -33.23 69.77 40.49
N GLY A 814 -33.46 70.09 41.76
CA GLY A 814 -34.50 69.45 42.59
C GLY A 814 -35.92 69.99 42.29
N GLN A 815 -36.93 69.54 43.05
CA GLN A 815 -38.36 69.87 42.87
C GLN A 815 -38.72 71.38 42.96
N GLN A 816 -37.78 72.26 43.31
CA GLN A 816 -37.93 73.71 43.22
C GLN A 816 -37.10 74.26 42.04
N GLU A 817 -37.68 74.20 40.84
CA GLU A 817 -37.04 74.60 39.57
C GLU A 817 -36.64 76.10 39.52
N GLU A 818 -37.22 76.96 40.34
CA GLU A 818 -37.08 78.42 40.20
C GLU A 818 -35.78 79.02 40.77
N ARG A 819 -34.87 78.24 41.37
CA ARG A 819 -33.80 78.82 42.19
C ARG A 819 -32.35 78.48 41.81
N GLY A 820 -32.04 77.55 40.90
CA GLY A 820 -30.64 77.17 40.61
C GLY A 820 -30.37 76.61 39.21
N SER A 821 -29.11 76.61 38.78
CA SER A 821 -28.71 76.24 37.42
C SER A 821 -28.29 74.79 37.20
N GLY A 822 -28.12 74.02 38.26
CA GLY A 822 -27.64 72.63 38.19
C GLY A 822 -26.19 72.49 37.71
N LEU A 823 -25.41 73.57 37.65
CA LEU A 823 -23.99 73.54 37.22
C LEU A 823 -23.01 73.57 38.40
N GLY A 824 -23.41 74.10 39.56
CA GLY A 824 -22.52 74.29 40.71
C GLY A 824 -21.98 72.99 41.30
N LEU A 825 -22.83 71.98 41.50
CA LEU A 825 -22.41 70.68 42.04
C LEU A 825 -21.59 69.88 41.01
N ALA A 826 -21.97 69.93 39.73
CA ALA A 826 -21.18 69.33 38.65
C ALA A 826 -19.76 69.93 38.57
N PHE A 827 -19.63 71.26 38.71
CA PHE A 827 -18.34 71.93 38.83
C PHE A 827 -17.56 71.44 40.05
N CYS A 828 -18.19 71.34 41.23
CA CYS A 828 -17.49 70.86 42.43
C CYS A 828 -16.90 69.46 42.24
N ARG A 829 -17.66 68.56 41.60
CA ARG A 829 -17.17 67.22 41.28
C ARG A 829 -15.99 67.24 40.33
N MET A 830 -16.08 67.98 39.23
CA MET A 830 -15.01 68.04 38.24
C MET A 830 -13.73 68.67 38.80
N VAL A 831 -13.85 69.69 39.67
CA VAL A 831 -12.69 70.28 40.36
C VAL A 831 -12.03 69.27 41.30
N MET A 832 -12.81 68.53 42.09
CA MET A 832 -12.23 67.51 42.97
C MET A 832 -11.58 66.38 42.16
N GLU A 833 -12.23 65.89 41.11
CA GLU A 833 -11.66 64.87 40.21
C GLU A 833 -10.36 65.37 39.54
N ALA A 834 -10.27 66.65 39.17
CA ALA A 834 -9.06 67.24 38.63
C ALA A 834 -7.91 67.37 39.66
N HIS A 835 -8.23 67.41 40.96
CA HIS A 835 -7.25 67.35 42.06
C HIS A 835 -6.98 65.91 42.55
N ASP A 836 -7.46 64.88 41.83
CA ASP A 836 -7.43 63.47 42.26
C ASP A 836 -8.16 63.20 43.60
N GLU A 837 -9.13 64.05 43.92
CA GLU A 837 -9.96 64.02 45.12
C GLU A 837 -11.41 63.63 44.83
N ARG A 838 -12.17 63.37 45.90
CA ARG A 838 -13.57 62.93 45.79
C ARG A 838 -14.50 63.85 46.56
N ILE A 839 -15.69 64.08 46.00
CA ILE A 839 -16.85 64.70 46.67
C ILE A 839 -18.03 63.74 46.66
N TRP A 840 -18.82 63.72 47.73
CA TRP A 840 -20.03 62.91 47.86
C TRP A 840 -21.02 63.56 48.85
N VAL A 841 -22.21 62.98 48.96
CA VAL A 841 -23.23 63.32 49.97
C VAL A 841 -23.28 62.19 51.00
N GLU A 842 -23.20 62.50 52.30
CA GLU A 842 -23.08 61.50 53.38
C GLU A 842 -24.40 61.16 54.04
N SER A 843 -25.21 62.18 54.33
CA SER A 843 -26.46 62.06 55.06
C SER A 843 -27.46 63.05 54.48
N THR A 844 -28.68 62.57 54.29
CA THR A 844 -29.81 63.36 53.81
C THR A 844 -31.06 62.82 54.49
N SER A 845 -31.70 63.68 55.27
CA SER A 845 -32.93 63.39 56.00
C SER A 845 -33.83 64.61 55.95
N GLU A 846 -35.07 64.51 56.43
CA GLU A 846 -35.96 65.67 56.55
C GLU A 846 -35.41 66.81 57.44
N ASN A 847 -34.27 66.59 58.11
CA ASN A 847 -33.60 67.54 59.01
C ASN A 847 -32.23 68.04 58.50
N GLY A 848 -31.84 67.80 57.25
CA GLY A 848 -30.60 68.37 56.71
C GLY A 848 -29.84 67.53 55.69
N THR A 849 -28.83 68.15 55.06
CA THR A 849 -27.90 67.50 54.13
C THR A 849 -26.44 67.75 54.52
N THR A 850 -25.58 66.74 54.35
CA THR A 850 -24.12 66.89 54.50
C THR A 850 -23.40 66.52 53.21
N PHE A 851 -22.69 67.49 52.63
CA PHE A 851 -21.77 67.29 51.52
C PHE A 851 -20.33 67.22 52.04
N SER A 852 -19.58 66.20 51.61
CA SER A 852 -18.21 65.96 52.08
C SER A 852 -17.26 65.78 50.90
N PHE A 853 -16.05 66.33 51.01
CA PHE A 853 -14.98 66.15 50.04
C PHE A 853 -13.62 66.00 50.71
N THR A 854 -12.66 65.42 50.00
CA THR A 854 -11.29 65.25 50.49
C THR A 854 -10.32 66.23 49.86
N LEU A 855 -9.28 66.60 50.60
CA LEU A 855 -8.11 67.33 50.10
C LEU A 855 -6.84 66.72 50.68
N SER A 856 -5.83 66.57 49.84
CA SER A 856 -4.54 66.02 50.23
C SER A 856 -3.64 67.10 50.86
N SER A 857 -2.97 66.72 51.94
CA SER A 857 -1.79 67.44 52.44
C SER A 857 -0.63 67.29 51.45
N PRO A 858 0.32 68.24 51.42
CA PRO A 858 1.44 68.19 50.49
C PRO A 858 2.18 66.84 50.57
N PRO A 859 2.61 66.27 49.43
CA PRO A 859 3.49 65.11 49.46
C PRO A 859 4.74 65.45 50.28
N ALA A 860 5.17 64.54 51.14
CA ALA A 860 6.42 64.70 51.89
C ALA A 860 7.53 64.99 50.88
N MET A 861 8.14 66.19 50.93
CA MET A 861 9.35 66.46 50.17
C MET A 861 10.40 65.47 50.66
N GLU A 862 10.77 64.52 49.79
CA GLU A 862 12.03 63.79 49.97
C GLU A 862 13.18 64.82 49.97
N PRO A 863 14.11 64.73 50.93
CA PRO A 863 15.17 65.72 51.12
C PRO A 863 16.17 65.81 49.97
#